data_AF-A0A4U9F3U6-F1
#
_entry.id   AF-A0A4U9F3U6-F1
#
_cell.length_a   1.000
_cell.length_b   1.000
_cell.length_c   1.000
_cell.angle_alpha   90.00
_cell.angle_beta   90.00
_cell.angle_gamma   90.00
#
_symmetry.space_group_name_H-M   'P 1'
#
loop_
_entity.id
_entity.type
_entity.pdbx_description
1 polymer ?
#
loop_
_entity_poly.entity_id
_entity_poly.type
_entity_poly.pdbx_seq_one_letter_code
_entity_poly.pdbx_strand_id
1 'polypeptide(L)'
;MGGFVLEADDLNQPIPLNAEQLFYLVKNSHVRYPEITAGELRDRNKSDGFARLVTVWQTTWFIITFIARLIQGLHVTTMELTAVSFVVILFGTAWCWKDKPSDVGTTITLRSVDRMEDIITQGGRSPDQPYYQTPLDFISRDETALNLAWQYYNELSRKILFSPFSRCVKKIPWDRIPGDTFLRMDFDLELVGVAFILVFSAAFLSAWNFSFPSTVERDFWRVASIYMLVYGFVGAAWMELSMWIFVPHNRVAQGLELSIVEKELAQKSHPFRDLYFRLDRWLRRRTRRSSDVDRDSLVPQQPQKGVLAFLSRSHNISHGKDPNMGVQIGFIVFTSVLCTLYLAFRIFIFVEDFIGLRALPPILIAPCPQHYSRYQLPTSDDSAMSSDVSTGRRPRVVSLGRPEFIGEKYIGEFQKDFDYDILDVTNHQEALEKLPLMLKQHGPIDAFIIRMGRPPYRPFDKIFKLLAPHCKIIASAAAGYDDLAEEWCTEQGIWLCNSVDAVAEATADMAFFLTLAVIRDTYRGERCLREGNWRGPVVPSRDPWGMTLGIVGLGAIGKCLAKRAVAFNMKIKYYNRRRLSAEDEERYHATHCPSLNELLAQSDVVSINCPLTKETENMISTKEFETMKDGAFIVNTARGAIVDETALINALENGKITRAGLDVFLNEPDLNEYFKTSDKVAIQPHIAGLTDLAFQRGEREAFENIKALFKTGMPVSPVNCPSK
;
A
#
# COMPACT_ATOMS: atom_id res chain seq x y z
N MET A 1 23.43 -18.36 17.08
CA MET A 1 22.62 -19.29 17.89
C MET A 1 23.12 -19.39 19.33
N GLY A 2 23.80 -18.35 19.86
CA GLY A 2 24.52 -18.54 21.13
C GLY A 2 25.40 -19.80 21.10
N GLY A 3 26.18 -20.00 20.03
CA GLY A 3 26.88 -21.25 19.72
C GLY A 3 27.88 -21.67 20.79
N PHE A 4 28.68 -22.69 20.48
CA PHE A 4 29.70 -23.16 21.40
C PHE A 4 30.94 -22.26 21.31
N VAL A 5 31.49 -21.91 22.46
CA VAL A 5 32.83 -21.32 22.58
C VAL A 5 33.70 -22.26 23.40
N LEU A 6 34.96 -22.37 23.03
CA LEU A 6 35.96 -23.17 23.73
C LEU A 6 36.83 -22.26 24.59
N GLU A 7 36.96 -22.62 25.85
CA GLU A 7 37.97 -22.13 26.78
C GLU A 7 39.02 -23.22 27.02
N ALA A 8 40.29 -22.83 26.96
CA ALA A 8 41.42 -23.67 27.35
C ALA A 8 42.36 -22.82 28.21
N ASP A 9 43.12 -23.47 29.10
CA ASP A 9 43.94 -22.77 30.08
C ASP A 9 45.08 -21.94 29.45
N ASP A 10 45.51 -22.30 28.24
CA ASP A 10 46.54 -21.64 27.43
C ASP A 10 45.96 -20.69 26.35
N LEU A 11 44.64 -20.48 26.33
CA LEU A 11 43.99 -19.49 25.46
C LEU A 11 43.74 -18.18 26.20
N ASN A 12 44.22 -17.07 25.63
CA ASN A 12 44.01 -15.72 26.18
C ASN A 12 42.54 -15.24 26.13
N GLN A 13 41.72 -15.86 25.29
CA GLN A 13 40.28 -15.56 25.16
C GLN A 13 39.53 -16.80 24.62
N PRO A 14 38.23 -16.94 24.93
CA PRO A 14 37.41 -17.99 24.35
C PRO A 14 37.32 -17.86 22.82
N ILE A 15 37.29 -18.99 22.11
CA ILE A 15 37.17 -19.04 20.65
C ILE A 15 35.85 -19.74 20.25
N PRO A 16 35.17 -19.31 19.19
CA PRO A 16 33.95 -19.98 18.73
C PRO A 16 34.27 -21.31 18.04
N LEU A 17 33.36 -22.29 18.18
CA LEU A 17 33.46 -23.60 17.52
C LEU A 17 32.39 -23.76 16.43
N ASN A 18 32.78 -24.31 15.28
CA ASN A 18 31.82 -24.86 14.32
C ASN A 18 31.46 -26.33 14.67
N ALA A 19 30.53 -26.92 13.93
CA ALA A 19 30.03 -28.26 14.20
C ALA A 19 31.12 -29.34 14.07
N GLU A 20 32.01 -29.20 13.09
CA GLU A 20 33.08 -30.17 12.79
C GLU A 20 34.18 -30.15 13.87
N GLN A 21 34.59 -28.95 14.31
CA GLN A 21 35.51 -28.77 15.43
C GLN A 21 34.94 -29.33 16.73
N LEU A 22 33.68 -29.04 17.04
CA LEU A 22 33.03 -29.59 18.22
C LEU A 22 32.99 -31.12 18.17
N PHE A 23 32.61 -31.69 17.03
CA PHE A 23 32.58 -33.14 16.85
C PHE A 23 33.97 -33.76 17.05
N TYR A 24 35.02 -33.16 16.49
CA TYR A 24 36.40 -33.62 16.69
C TYR A 24 36.81 -33.58 18.17
N LEU A 25 36.54 -32.47 18.87
CA LEU A 25 36.92 -32.30 20.27
C LEU A 25 36.20 -33.30 21.18
N VAL A 26 34.91 -33.56 20.93
CA VAL A 26 34.13 -34.56 21.67
C VAL A 26 34.60 -35.98 21.34
N LYS A 27 34.79 -36.30 20.05
CA LYS A 27 35.21 -37.63 19.59
C LYS A 27 36.58 -38.03 20.15
N ASN A 28 37.51 -37.08 20.24
CA ASN A 28 38.85 -37.30 20.81
C ASN A 28 38.90 -37.04 22.32
N SER A 29 37.75 -36.83 22.98
CA SER A 29 37.64 -36.63 24.43
C SER A 29 38.36 -35.40 24.99
N HIS A 30 38.70 -34.41 24.16
CA HIS A 30 39.24 -33.11 24.58
C HIS A 30 38.21 -32.26 25.32
N VAL A 31 36.93 -32.50 25.05
CA VAL A 31 35.80 -31.78 25.67
C VAL A 31 34.71 -32.78 26.02
N ARG A 32 34.03 -32.57 27.17
CA ARG A 32 32.88 -33.40 27.57
C ARG A 32 31.68 -33.14 26.65
N TYR A 33 30.92 -34.20 26.38
CA TYR A 33 29.68 -34.08 25.60
C TYR A 33 28.74 -33.06 26.27
N PRO A 34 28.28 -32.01 25.58
CA PRO A 34 27.38 -31.03 26.17
C PRO A 34 25.99 -31.63 26.37
N GLU A 35 25.56 -31.78 27.61
CA GLU A 35 24.19 -32.18 27.94
C GLU A 35 23.27 -30.96 27.78
N ILE A 36 22.56 -30.89 26.66
CA ILE A 36 21.53 -29.86 26.43
C ILE A 36 20.17 -30.55 26.42
N THR A 37 19.27 -30.11 27.29
CA THR A 37 17.93 -30.66 27.37
C THR A 37 17.03 -30.12 26.26
N ALA A 38 16.03 -30.92 25.85
CA ALA A 38 14.99 -30.45 24.92
C ALA A 38 14.17 -29.27 25.48
N GLY A 39 14.14 -29.10 26.81
CA GLY A 39 13.55 -27.93 27.48
C GLY A 39 14.33 -26.66 27.21
N GLU A 40 15.65 -26.69 27.41
CA GLU A 40 16.55 -25.55 27.17
C GLU A 40 16.61 -25.16 25.69
N LEU A 41 16.55 -26.13 24.77
CA LEU A 41 16.46 -25.84 23.33
C LEU A 41 15.16 -25.10 22.97
N ARG A 42 14.04 -25.48 23.59
CA ARG A 42 12.73 -24.82 23.38
C ARG A 42 12.68 -23.42 23.98
N ASP A 43 13.24 -23.22 25.18
CA ASP A 43 13.32 -21.90 25.82
C ASP A 43 14.16 -20.90 25.00
N ARG A 44 15.24 -21.38 24.38
CA ARG A 44 16.04 -20.57 23.45
C ARG A 44 15.33 -20.25 22.14
N ASN A 45 14.27 -20.99 21.81
CA ASN A 45 13.42 -20.70 20.66
C ASN A 45 12.35 -19.67 20.99
N LYS A 46 12.77 -18.41 21.18
CA LYS A 46 11.90 -17.26 21.46
C LYS A 46 11.04 -16.81 20.26
N SER A 47 11.06 -17.52 19.14
CA SER A 47 10.19 -17.16 18.03
C SER A 47 8.74 -17.32 18.47
N ASP A 48 7.96 -16.26 18.34
CA ASP A 48 6.54 -16.31 18.63
C ASP A 48 5.86 -17.32 17.68
N GLY A 49 5.43 -18.45 18.24
CA GLY A 49 4.71 -19.49 17.51
C GLY A 49 3.42 -18.95 16.89
N PHE A 50 2.81 -17.93 17.53
CA PHE A 50 1.65 -17.25 17.00
C PHE A 50 2.01 -16.40 15.77
N ALA A 51 3.07 -15.59 15.81
CA ALA A 51 3.54 -14.85 14.63
C ALA A 51 3.83 -15.75 13.43
N ARG A 52 4.47 -16.90 13.64
CA ARG A 52 4.71 -17.90 12.58
C ARG A 52 3.42 -18.46 12.01
N LEU A 53 2.46 -18.80 12.88
CA LEU A 53 1.14 -19.26 12.47
C LEU A 53 0.41 -18.20 11.64
N VAL A 54 0.41 -16.94 12.10
CA VAL A 54 -0.20 -15.82 11.40
C VAL A 54 0.46 -15.60 10.04
N THR A 55 1.79 -15.65 9.96
CA THR A 55 2.52 -15.49 8.68
C THR A 55 2.18 -16.61 7.71
N VAL A 56 2.22 -17.87 8.16
CA VAL A 56 1.84 -19.04 7.35
C VAL A 56 0.38 -18.93 6.89
N TRP A 57 -0.52 -18.51 7.77
CA TRP A 57 -1.92 -18.30 7.44
C TRP A 57 -2.10 -17.20 6.38
N GLN A 58 -1.48 -16.04 6.57
CA GLN A 58 -1.55 -14.90 5.66
C GLN A 58 -1.02 -15.25 4.28
N THR A 59 0.13 -15.94 4.19
CA THR A 59 0.69 -16.32 2.91
C THR A 59 -0.10 -17.43 2.24
N THR A 60 -0.63 -18.40 3.00
CA THR A 60 -1.54 -19.42 2.46
C THR A 60 -2.81 -18.78 1.90
N TRP A 61 -3.41 -17.84 2.64
CA TRP A 61 -4.59 -17.10 2.19
C TRP A 61 -4.30 -16.26 0.95
N PHE A 62 -3.14 -15.61 0.88
CA PHE A 62 -2.70 -14.89 -0.30
C PHE A 62 -2.58 -15.81 -1.53
N ILE A 63 -1.97 -17.00 -1.39
CA ILE A 63 -1.89 -17.96 -2.50
C ILE A 63 -3.27 -18.45 -2.95
N ILE A 64 -4.17 -18.76 -2.00
CA ILE A 64 -5.54 -19.19 -2.32
C ILE A 64 -6.29 -18.10 -3.08
N THR A 65 -6.24 -16.85 -2.60
CA THR A 65 -6.92 -15.73 -3.26
C THR A 65 -6.32 -15.41 -4.63
N PHE A 66 -4.99 -15.49 -4.76
CA PHE A 66 -4.29 -15.38 -6.05
C PHE A 66 -4.77 -16.44 -7.06
N ILE A 67 -4.79 -17.73 -6.66
CA ILE A 67 -5.26 -18.82 -7.53
C ILE A 67 -6.74 -18.66 -7.86
N ALA A 68 -7.59 -18.30 -6.89
CA ALA A 68 -9.01 -18.08 -7.12
C ALA A 68 -9.26 -16.96 -8.16
N ARG A 69 -8.49 -15.87 -8.09
CA ARG A 69 -8.56 -14.77 -9.07
C ARG A 69 -8.12 -15.22 -10.46
N LEU A 70 -7.08 -16.03 -10.56
CA LEU A 70 -6.66 -16.64 -11.84
C LEU A 70 -7.77 -17.51 -12.44
N ILE A 71 -8.41 -18.36 -11.64
CA ILE A 71 -9.52 -19.22 -12.08
C ILE A 71 -10.72 -18.40 -12.55
N GLN A 72 -10.99 -17.27 -11.88
CA GLN A 72 -12.07 -16.34 -12.24
C GLN A 72 -11.74 -15.45 -13.45
N GLY A 73 -10.53 -15.54 -14.01
CA GLY A 73 -10.09 -14.69 -15.12
C GLY A 73 -9.89 -13.22 -14.74
N LEU A 74 -9.67 -12.93 -13.46
CA LEU A 74 -9.41 -11.57 -12.97
C LEU A 74 -7.97 -11.13 -13.27
N HIS A 75 -7.78 -9.82 -13.43
CA HIS A 75 -6.46 -9.26 -13.68
C HIS A 75 -5.52 -9.51 -12.50
N VAL A 76 -4.29 -9.97 -12.80
CA VAL A 76 -3.22 -10.23 -11.85
C VAL A 76 -2.04 -9.32 -12.19
N THR A 77 -1.47 -8.69 -11.19
CA THR A 77 -0.35 -7.77 -11.32
C THR A 77 1.00 -8.50 -11.31
N THR A 78 2.02 -7.87 -11.88
CA THR A 78 3.42 -8.31 -11.80
C THR A 78 3.89 -8.39 -10.34
N MET A 79 3.48 -7.43 -9.50
CA MET A 79 3.82 -7.40 -8.08
C MET A 79 3.23 -8.60 -7.30
N GLU A 80 1.99 -9.01 -7.60
CA GLU A 80 1.41 -10.21 -7.00
C GLU A 80 2.21 -11.47 -7.37
N LEU A 81 2.73 -11.56 -8.59
CA LEU A 81 3.58 -12.67 -9.00
C LEU A 81 4.94 -12.67 -8.30
N THR A 82 5.53 -11.49 -8.12
CA THR A 82 6.72 -11.32 -7.28
C THR A 82 6.45 -11.79 -5.85
N ALA A 83 5.31 -11.43 -5.26
CA ALA A 83 4.93 -11.88 -3.92
C ALA A 83 4.76 -13.41 -3.85
N VAL A 84 4.09 -14.04 -4.84
CA VAL A 84 3.96 -15.50 -4.93
C VAL A 84 5.33 -16.17 -4.95
N SER A 85 6.29 -15.65 -5.73
CA SER A 85 7.65 -16.20 -5.80
C SER A 85 8.34 -16.18 -4.42
N PHE A 86 8.22 -15.08 -3.67
CA PHE A 86 8.78 -14.98 -2.33
C PHE A 86 8.08 -15.88 -1.30
N VAL A 87 6.77 -16.10 -1.44
CA VAL A 87 6.02 -17.00 -0.55
C VAL A 87 6.53 -18.44 -0.66
N VAL A 88 6.92 -18.92 -1.84
CA VAL A 88 7.50 -20.26 -2.00
C VAL A 88 8.80 -20.40 -1.21
N ILE A 89 9.69 -19.41 -1.32
CA ILE A 89 10.94 -19.38 -0.54
C ILE A 89 10.63 -19.24 0.96
N LEU A 90 9.64 -18.44 1.33
CA LEU A 90 9.21 -18.27 2.72
C LEU A 90 8.78 -19.59 3.35
N PHE A 91 8.00 -20.42 2.65
CA PHE A 91 7.61 -21.73 3.19
C PHE A 91 8.81 -22.65 3.38
N GLY A 92 9.72 -22.72 2.40
CA GLY A 92 10.94 -23.51 2.52
C GLY A 92 11.82 -23.05 3.69
N THR A 93 12.04 -21.74 3.80
CA THR A 93 12.84 -21.15 4.88
C THR A 93 12.16 -21.29 6.25
N ALA A 94 10.84 -21.09 6.34
CA ALA A 94 10.08 -21.26 7.58
C ALA A 94 10.10 -22.71 8.08
N TRP A 95 10.07 -23.68 7.16
CA TRP A 95 10.24 -25.09 7.49
C TRP A 95 11.65 -25.37 8.02
N CYS A 96 12.68 -24.97 7.25
CA CYS A 96 14.08 -25.19 7.63
C CYS A 96 14.46 -24.49 8.94
N TRP A 97 13.80 -23.37 9.28
CA TRP A 97 14.07 -22.60 10.49
C TRP A 97 13.04 -22.81 11.60
N LYS A 98 12.12 -23.77 11.47
CA LYS A 98 11.10 -24.05 12.49
C LYS A 98 11.72 -24.34 13.87
N ASP A 99 12.74 -25.18 13.89
CA ASP A 99 13.39 -25.56 15.14
C ASP A 99 14.64 -24.71 15.44
N LYS A 100 14.85 -23.63 14.68
CA LYS A 100 15.98 -22.72 14.86
C LYS A 100 15.77 -21.83 16.09
N PRO A 101 16.66 -21.90 17.11
CA PRO A 101 16.59 -21.02 18.27
C PRO A 101 16.76 -19.54 17.89
N SER A 102 15.93 -18.68 18.48
CA SER A 102 15.85 -17.24 18.14
C SER A 102 16.57 -16.34 19.16
N ASP A 103 16.93 -16.86 20.32
CA ASP A 103 17.80 -16.15 21.26
C ASP A 103 19.27 -16.31 20.84
N VAL A 104 19.87 -15.22 20.37
CA VAL A 104 21.24 -15.20 19.84
C VAL A 104 22.28 -14.85 20.93
N GLY A 105 21.84 -14.44 22.12
CA GLY A 105 22.69 -13.81 23.15
C GLY A 105 23.41 -14.75 24.13
N THR A 106 23.08 -16.03 24.21
CA THR A 106 23.59 -16.95 25.24
C THR A 106 24.49 -18.05 24.64
N THR A 107 25.81 -17.85 24.65
CA THR A 107 26.80 -18.86 24.24
C THR A 107 26.97 -19.98 25.25
N ILE A 108 27.19 -21.20 24.78
CA ILE A 108 27.58 -22.31 25.66
C ILE A 108 29.10 -22.38 25.69
N THR A 109 29.68 -22.11 26.85
CA THR A 109 31.12 -22.24 27.07
C THR A 109 31.46 -23.70 27.39
N LEU A 110 32.34 -24.27 26.60
CA LEU A 110 32.95 -25.57 26.81
C LEU A 110 34.36 -25.37 27.32
N ARG A 111 34.73 -26.07 28.39
CA ARG A 111 36.11 -26.06 28.88
C ARG A 111 36.85 -27.29 28.37
N SER A 112 37.99 -27.05 27.73
CA SER A 112 38.92 -28.08 27.30
C SER A 112 39.53 -28.80 28.50
N VAL A 113 39.70 -30.11 28.38
CA VAL A 113 40.44 -30.93 29.36
C VAL A 113 41.95 -30.85 29.10
N ASP A 114 42.33 -30.71 27.82
CA ASP A 114 43.71 -30.59 27.37
C ASP A 114 44.07 -29.15 27.03
N ARG A 115 45.37 -28.84 27.00
CA ARG A 115 45.87 -27.56 26.48
C ARG A 115 45.67 -27.49 24.98
N MET A 116 45.47 -26.29 24.46
CA MET A 116 45.32 -26.05 23.02
C MET A 116 46.56 -26.51 22.24
N GLU A 117 47.77 -26.28 22.78
CA GLU A 117 49.02 -26.78 22.19
C GLU A 117 49.05 -28.31 22.02
N ASP A 118 48.50 -29.05 22.99
CA ASP A 118 48.43 -30.51 22.95
C ASP A 118 47.43 -30.98 21.88
N ILE A 119 46.27 -30.32 21.80
CA ILE A 119 45.24 -30.60 20.79
C ILE A 119 45.78 -30.40 19.37
N ILE A 120 46.53 -29.31 19.13
CA ILE A 120 47.14 -29.01 17.83
C ILE A 120 48.20 -30.07 17.47
N THR A 121 49.03 -30.43 18.45
CA THR A 121 50.10 -31.43 18.28
C THR A 121 49.53 -32.82 17.97
N GLN A 122 48.49 -33.24 18.69
CA GLN A 122 47.78 -34.50 18.43
C GLN A 122 47.07 -34.51 17.06
N GLY A 123 46.66 -33.32 16.59
CA GLY A 123 46.17 -33.10 15.23
C GLY A 123 47.23 -33.20 14.14
N GLY A 124 48.50 -33.45 14.48
CA GLY A 124 49.61 -33.60 13.53
C GLY A 124 50.17 -32.27 13.02
N ARG A 125 49.92 -31.16 13.73
CA ARG A 125 50.35 -29.82 13.36
C ARG A 125 51.29 -29.23 14.42
N SER A 126 52.23 -28.36 14.02
CA SER A 126 53.07 -27.66 14.99
C SER A 126 52.33 -26.44 15.58
N PRO A 127 52.36 -26.21 16.91
CA PRO A 127 51.76 -25.03 17.56
C PRO A 127 52.23 -23.68 16.99
N ASP A 128 53.47 -23.62 16.46
CA ASP A 128 54.05 -22.40 15.89
C ASP A 128 53.52 -22.06 14.48
N GLN A 129 52.75 -22.96 13.85
CA GLN A 129 52.22 -22.69 12.51
C GLN A 129 51.12 -21.62 12.55
N PRO A 130 51.11 -20.69 11.59
CA PRO A 130 50.10 -19.64 11.54
C PRO A 130 48.71 -20.22 11.25
N TYR A 131 47.70 -19.69 11.92
CA TYR A 131 46.28 -19.96 11.67
C TYR A 131 45.55 -18.70 11.19
N TYR A 132 44.34 -18.85 10.65
CA TYR A 132 43.60 -17.76 9.99
C TYR A 132 42.49 -17.18 10.90
N GLN A 133 41.57 -18.02 11.37
CA GLN A 133 40.48 -17.65 12.27
C GLN A 133 40.81 -18.09 13.71
N THR A 134 41.16 -19.36 13.87
CA THR A 134 41.38 -19.98 15.19
C THR A 134 42.51 -21.03 15.13
N PRO A 135 43.14 -21.37 16.26
CA PRO A 135 44.12 -22.45 16.29
C PRO A 135 43.56 -23.82 15.82
N LEU A 136 42.23 -23.98 15.78
CA LEU A 136 41.52 -25.19 15.36
C LEU A 136 41.22 -25.24 13.85
N ASP A 137 41.71 -24.29 13.05
CA ASP A 137 41.47 -24.26 11.60
C ASP A 137 42.02 -25.50 10.86
N PHE A 138 42.97 -26.23 11.47
CA PHE A 138 43.50 -27.48 10.90
C PHE A 138 42.47 -28.62 10.91
N ILE A 139 41.48 -28.55 11.80
CA ILE A 139 40.39 -29.54 11.88
C ILE A 139 39.42 -29.28 10.72
N SER A 140 38.92 -28.05 10.65
CA SER A 140 38.00 -27.60 9.61
C SER A 140 38.24 -26.13 9.31
N ARG A 141 38.25 -25.79 8.02
CA ARG A 141 38.35 -24.43 7.52
C ARG A 141 37.30 -24.26 6.43
N ASP A 142 36.17 -23.60 6.74
CA ASP A 142 34.98 -23.50 5.88
C ASP A 142 35.23 -22.60 4.64
N GLU A 143 36.07 -23.04 3.71
CA GLU A 143 36.50 -22.26 2.55
C GLU A 143 35.84 -22.73 1.26
N THR A 144 34.50 -22.75 1.28
CA THR A 144 33.70 -23.01 0.08
C THR A 144 33.97 -21.96 -0.99
N ALA A 145 33.77 -22.32 -2.27
CA ALA A 145 33.90 -21.37 -3.38
C ALA A 145 33.02 -20.13 -3.18
N LEU A 146 31.82 -20.31 -2.63
CA LEU A 146 30.91 -19.22 -2.30
C LEU A 146 31.47 -18.33 -1.19
N ASN A 147 31.98 -18.91 -0.11
CA ASN A 147 32.57 -18.16 0.98
C ASN A 147 33.78 -17.35 0.50
N LEU A 148 34.66 -17.97 -0.29
CA LEU A 148 35.83 -17.30 -0.87
C LEU A 148 35.44 -16.13 -1.78
N ALA A 149 34.47 -16.35 -2.67
CA ALA A 149 33.92 -15.30 -3.53
C ALA A 149 33.33 -14.15 -2.72
N TRP A 150 32.55 -14.48 -1.70
CA TRP A 150 31.88 -13.52 -0.85
C TRP A 150 32.87 -12.67 -0.05
N GLN A 151 33.88 -13.30 0.55
CA GLN A 151 34.96 -12.59 1.24
C GLN A 151 35.75 -11.68 0.28
N TYR A 152 35.99 -12.12 -0.95
CA TYR A 152 36.59 -11.27 -1.99
C TYR A 152 35.74 -10.00 -2.23
N TYR A 153 34.43 -10.14 -2.47
CA TYR A 153 33.58 -8.98 -2.73
C TYR A 153 33.43 -8.07 -1.51
N ASN A 154 33.37 -8.61 -0.29
CA ASN A 154 33.36 -7.82 0.95
C ASN A 154 34.66 -7.02 1.13
N GLU A 155 35.82 -7.60 0.84
CA GLU A 155 37.08 -6.86 0.87
C GLU A 155 37.15 -5.77 -0.20
N LEU A 156 36.66 -6.06 -1.41
CA LEU A 156 36.57 -5.05 -2.47
C LEU A 156 35.64 -3.89 -2.05
N SER A 157 34.49 -4.21 -1.45
CA SER A 157 33.52 -3.23 -1.00
C SER A 157 34.09 -2.35 0.13
N ARG A 158 34.84 -2.93 1.07
CA ARG A 158 35.58 -2.20 2.11
C ARG A 158 36.60 -1.24 1.52
N LYS A 159 37.33 -1.65 0.48
CA LYS A 159 38.33 -0.78 -0.20
C LYS A 159 37.71 0.41 -0.92
N ILE A 160 36.47 0.29 -1.39
CA ILE A 160 35.70 1.41 -1.97
C ILE A 160 34.85 2.16 -0.92
N LEU A 161 35.14 1.95 0.36
CA LEU A 161 34.46 2.60 1.51
C LEU A 161 32.96 2.31 1.62
N PHE A 162 32.51 1.16 1.10
CA PHE A 162 31.12 0.71 1.16
C PHE A 162 31.05 -0.70 1.75
N SER A 163 30.81 -0.83 3.07
CA SER A 163 30.73 -2.12 3.77
C SER A 163 29.33 -2.35 4.35
N PRO A 164 28.33 -2.67 3.52
CA PRO A 164 26.94 -2.86 3.97
C PRO A 164 26.74 -4.14 4.80
N PHE A 165 27.68 -5.08 4.75
CA PHE A 165 27.60 -6.38 5.41
C PHE A 165 28.61 -6.48 6.54
N SER A 166 28.21 -7.11 7.67
CA SER A 166 28.99 -7.52 8.85
C SER A 166 30.13 -6.59 9.34
N ARG A 167 30.15 -6.30 10.65
CA ARG A 167 31.28 -5.59 11.29
C ARG A 167 32.61 -6.32 11.01
N CYS A 168 33.65 -5.58 10.65
CA CYS A 168 35.00 -6.12 10.47
C CYS A 168 35.49 -6.81 11.76
N VAL A 169 36.12 -7.98 11.61
CA VAL A 169 36.77 -8.69 12.71
C VAL A 169 38.05 -7.94 13.09
N LYS A 170 38.22 -7.61 14.38
CA LYS A 170 39.32 -6.77 14.87
C LYS A 170 40.33 -7.52 15.74
N LYS A 171 40.10 -8.81 16.01
CA LYS A 171 40.90 -9.63 16.93
C LYS A 171 41.19 -11.00 16.32
N ILE A 172 42.39 -11.50 16.58
CA ILE A 172 42.84 -12.87 16.27
C ILE A 172 43.38 -13.46 17.58
N PRO A 173 42.97 -14.69 17.99
CA PRO A 173 41.98 -15.55 17.34
C PRO A 173 40.59 -14.89 17.33
N TRP A 174 39.70 -15.34 16.44
CA TRP A 174 38.36 -14.76 16.32
C TRP A 174 37.56 -15.00 17.60
N ASP A 175 36.81 -13.99 18.05
CA ASP A 175 35.91 -14.06 19.21
C ASP A 175 34.47 -14.44 18.81
N ARG A 176 34.20 -14.52 17.50
CA ARG A 176 32.90 -14.87 16.92
C ARG A 176 33.07 -15.43 15.51
N ILE A 177 32.11 -16.25 15.08
CA ILE A 177 31.95 -16.60 13.67
C ILE A 177 31.17 -15.47 12.98
N PRO A 178 31.69 -14.86 11.89
CA PRO A 178 30.96 -13.86 11.12
C PRO A 178 29.68 -14.45 10.53
N GLY A 179 28.57 -13.70 10.66
CA GLY A 179 27.25 -14.14 10.15
C GLY A 179 27.14 -14.16 8.63
N ASP A 180 28.18 -13.71 7.93
CA ASP A 180 28.32 -13.64 6.48
C ASP A 180 29.24 -14.74 5.92
N THR A 181 29.48 -15.79 6.70
CA THR A 181 30.24 -16.97 6.25
C THR A 181 29.28 -17.97 5.59
N PHE A 182 29.59 -18.39 4.36
CA PHE A 182 28.82 -19.43 3.68
C PHE A 182 29.35 -20.82 4.07
N LEU A 183 28.59 -21.50 4.92
CA LEU A 183 28.87 -22.87 5.34
C LEU A 183 28.64 -23.84 4.18
N ARG A 184 29.34 -24.96 4.25
CA ARG A 184 29.14 -26.09 3.34
C ARG A 184 27.77 -26.74 3.60
N MET A 185 27.11 -27.16 2.53
CA MET A 185 25.89 -27.95 2.59
C MET A 185 26.15 -29.35 2.03
N ASP A 186 25.36 -30.32 2.48
CA ASP A 186 25.36 -31.65 1.87
C ASP A 186 24.66 -31.59 0.51
N PHE A 187 25.13 -32.40 -0.43
CA PHE A 187 24.62 -32.43 -1.81
C PHE A 187 23.09 -32.65 -1.89
N ASP A 188 22.54 -33.51 -1.03
CA ASP A 188 21.10 -33.77 -1.01
C ASP A 188 20.30 -32.51 -0.59
N LEU A 189 20.84 -31.71 0.32
CA LEU A 189 20.24 -30.43 0.73
C LEU A 189 20.44 -29.34 -0.33
N GLU A 190 21.56 -29.37 -1.04
CA GLU A 190 21.81 -28.51 -2.21
C GLU A 190 20.76 -28.76 -3.30
N LEU A 191 20.43 -30.03 -3.61
CA LEU A 191 19.38 -30.39 -4.56
C LEU A 191 18.00 -29.85 -4.15
N VAL A 192 17.68 -29.89 -2.86
CA VAL A 192 16.46 -29.28 -2.32
C VAL A 192 16.48 -27.76 -2.53
N GLY A 193 17.60 -27.11 -2.25
CA GLY A 193 17.80 -25.68 -2.50
C GLY A 193 17.61 -25.31 -3.98
N VAL A 194 18.18 -26.11 -4.90
CA VAL A 194 18.00 -25.95 -6.35
C VAL A 194 16.54 -26.08 -6.74
N ALA A 195 15.81 -27.04 -6.19
CA ALA A 195 14.37 -27.18 -6.44
C ALA A 195 13.60 -25.91 -6.03
N PHE A 196 13.88 -25.35 -4.86
CA PHE A 196 13.26 -24.10 -4.41
C PHE A 196 13.60 -22.91 -5.34
N ILE A 197 14.85 -22.78 -5.76
CA ILE A 197 15.29 -21.72 -6.68
C ILE A 197 14.60 -21.87 -8.04
N LEU A 198 14.45 -23.10 -8.54
CA LEU A 198 13.77 -23.36 -9.81
C LEU A 198 12.28 -22.99 -9.73
N VAL A 199 11.59 -23.35 -8.64
CA VAL A 199 10.18 -22.96 -8.46
C VAL A 199 10.05 -21.44 -8.32
N PHE A 200 10.95 -20.79 -7.56
CA PHE A 200 11.01 -19.33 -7.45
C PHE A 200 11.18 -18.66 -8.82
N SER A 201 12.14 -19.13 -9.62
CA SER A 201 12.43 -18.56 -10.93
C SER A 201 11.36 -18.86 -11.96
N ALA A 202 10.71 -20.03 -11.88
CA ALA A 202 9.65 -20.44 -12.81
C ALA A 202 8.35 -19.65 -12.61
N ALA A 203 8.12 -19.05 -11.42
CA ALA A 203 6.92 -18.27 -11.15
C ALA A 203 6.69 -17.18 -12.21
N PHE A 204 7.74 -16.48 -12.66
CA PHE A 204 7.64 -15.42 -13.67
C PHE A 204 7.14 -15.90 -15.04
N LEU A 205 7.32 -17.20 -15.35
CA LEU A 205 6.81 -17.78 -16.60
C LEU A 205 5.29 -17.94 -16.62
N SER A 206 4.60 -17.95 -15.48
CA SER A 206 3.14 -18.00 -15.49
C SER A 206 2.49 -16.75 -16.10
N ALA A 207 3.25 -15.65 -16.18
CA ALA A 207 2.85 -14.40 -16.83
C ALA A 207 3.25 -14.32 -18.32
N TRP A 208 3.54 -15.45 -18.98
CA TRP A 208 3.98 -15.48 -20.38
C TRP A 208 3.06 -14.74 -21.37
N ASN A 209 1.76 -14.77 -21.07
CA ASN A 209 0.68 -14.21 -21.88
C ASN A 209 0.11 -12.90 -21.33
N PHE A 210 0.81 -12.22 -20.40
CA PHE A 210 0.36 -10.92 -19.90
C PHE A 210 0.32 -9.89 -21.03
N SER A 211 -0.69 -9.01 -20.99
CA SER A 211 -0.80 -7.85 -21.86
C SER A 211 0.04 -6.72 -21.31
N PHE A 212 1.01 -6.25 -22.10
CA PHE A 212 1.82 -5.08 -21.77
C PHE A 212 1.46 -3.91 -22.70
N PRO A 213 1.65 -2.65 -22.26
CA PRO A 213 1.35 -1.46 -23.06
C PRO A 213 2.06 -1.42 -24.41
N SER A 214 3.27 -1.97 -24.49
CA SER A 214 4.03 -2.10 -25.73
C SER A 214 4.49 -3.54 -26.01
N THR A 215 4.74 -3.84 -27.28
CA THR A 215 5.35 -5.11 -27.70
C THR A 215 6.77 -5.27 -27.17
N VAL A 216 7.51 -4.17 -27.01
CA VAL A 216 8.88 -4.15 -26.49
C VAL A 216 8.90 -4.58 -25.02
N GLU A 217 8.03 -4.03 -24.18
CA GLU A 217 7.92 -4.41 -22.76
C GLU A 217 7.56 -5.88 -22.59
N ARG A 218 6.61 -6.38 -23.38
CA ARG A 218 6.23 -7.80 -23.38
C ARG A 218 7.41 -8.70 -23.73
N ASP A 219 8.14 -8.36 -24.78
CA ASP A 219 9.26 -9.17 -25.25
C ASP A 219 10.42 -9.12 -24.25
N PHE A 220 10.66 -7.96 -23.62
CA PHE A 220 11.65 -7.82 -22.54
C PHE A 220 11.25 -8.61 -21.28
N TRP A 221 9.97 -8.64 -20.91
CA TRP A 221 9.45 -9.47 -19.82
C TRP A 221 9.70 -10.96 -20.07
N ARG A 222 9.47 -11.43 -21.30
CA ARG A 222 9.73 -12.83 -21.67
C ARG A 222 11.21 -13.16 -21.60
N VAL A 223 12.08 -12.30 -22.12
CA VAL A 223 13.53 -12.47 -22.03
C VAL A 223 13.99 -12.49 -20.56
N ALA A 224 13.50 -11.56 -19.74
CA ALA A 224 13.81 -11.50 -18.32
C ALA A 224 13.33 -12.77 -17.58
N SER A 225 12.12 -13.23 -17.84
CA SER A 225 11.55 -14.44 -17.22
C SER A 225 12.32 -15.70 -17.59
N ILE A 226 12.70 -15.86 -18.86
CA ILE A 226 13.56 -16.96 -19.32
C ILE A 226 14.93 -16.86 -18.64
N TYR A 227 15.53 -15.66 -18.61
CA TYR A 227 16.81 -15.46 -17.96
C TYR A 227 16.76 -15.85 -16.49
N MET A 228 15.71 -15.46 -15.74
CA MET A 228 15.58 -15.81 -14.32
C MET A 228 15.54 -17.32 -14.10
N LEU A 229 14.85 -18.07 -14.96
CA LEU A 229 14.85 -19.53 -14.95
C LEU A 229 16.23 -20.11 -15.27
N VAL A 230 16.85 -19.63 -16.36
CA VAL A 230 18.17 -20.09 -16.80
C VAL A 230 19.24 -19.77 -15.75
N TYR A 231 19.20 -18.59 -15.14
CA TYR A 231 20.12 -18.18 -14.09
C TYR A 231 20.01 -19.10 -12.87
N GLY A 232 18.80 -19.52 -12.47
CA GLY A 232 18.62 -20.48 -11.39
C GLY A 232 19.37 -21.80 -11.66
N PHE A 233 19.28 -22.30 -12.90
CA PHE A 233 19.94 -23.55 -13.31
C PHE A 233 21.46 -23.39 -13.52
N VAL A 234 21.86 -22.40 -14.32
CA VAL A 234 23.26 -22.14 -14.69
C VAL A 234 24.05 -21.63 -13.48
N GLY A 235 23.45 -20.77 -12.67
CA GLY A 235 24.04 -20.29 -11.42
C GLY A 235 24.27 -21.43 -10.44
N ALA A 236 23.27 -22.28 -10.20
CA ALA A 236 23.43 -23.46 -9.35
C ALA A 236 24.51 -24.42 -9.87
N ALA A 237 24.45 -24.77 -11.16
CA ALA A 237 25.45 -25.65 -11.77
C ALA A 237 26.86 -25.04 -11.72
N TRP A 238 26.98 -23.72 -11.90
CA TRP A 238 28.25 -23.00 -11.78
C TRP A 238 28.80 -23.02 -10.36
N MET A 239 27.93 -22.85 -9.35
CA MET A 239 28.29 -22.95 -7.94
C MET A 239 28.77 -24.36 -7.59
N GLU A 240 28.03 -25.39 -7.99
CA GLU A 240 28.41 -26.80 -7.79
C GLU A 240 29.76 -27.14 -8.45
N LEU A 241 29.93 -26.75 -9.71
CA LEU A 241 31.19 -26.95 -10.43
C LEU A 241 32.37 -26.26 -9.71
N SER A 242 32.13 -25.08 -9.16
CA SER A 242 33.16 -24.28 -8.49
C SER A 242 33.53 -24.82 -7.11
N MET A 243 32.55 -25.28 -6.33
CA MET A 243 32.75 -25.89 -5.02
C MET A 243 33.57 -27.18 -5.10
N TRP A 244 33.28 -28.03 -6.09
CA TRP A 244 33.85 -29.38 -6.14
C TRP A 244 35.09 -29.53 -7.03
N ILE A 245 35.30 -28.60 -7.96
CA ILE A 245 36.34 -28.77 -9.00
C ILE A 245 37.37 -27.65 -8.93
N PHE A 246 36.96 -26.39 -8.92
CA PHE A 246 37.92 -25.29 -9.05
C PHE A 246 38.67 -24.99 -7.75
N VAL A 247 38.01 -25.02 -6.59
CA VAL A 247 38.66 -24.63 -5.32
C VAL A 247 39.57 -25.72 -4.75
N PRO A 248 39.12 -26.98 -4.55
CA PRO A 248 39.98 -28.01 -3.96
C PRO A 248 41.12 -28.44 -4.89
N HIS A 249 40.85 -28.58 -6.20
CA HIS A 249 41.85 -29.07 -7.17
C HIS A 249 43.03 -28.09 -7.33
N ASN A 250 42.75 -26.77 -7.36
CA ASN A 250 43.81 -25.78 -7.52
C ASN A 250 44.62 -25.55 -6.25
N ARG A 251 44.03 -25.71 -5.05
CA ARG A 251 44.76 -25.62 -3.78
C ARG A 251 45.73 -26.78 -3.60
N VAL A 252 45.29 -28.00 -3.92
CA VAL A 252 46.14 -29.20 -3.94
C VAL A 252 47.25 -29.03 -4.98
N ALA A 253 46.93 -28.50 -6.17
CA ALA A 253 47.92 -28.22 -7.21
C ALA A 253 48.95 -27.14 -6.84
N GLN A 254 48.61 -26.25 -5.91
CA GLN A 254 49.49 -25.18 -5.40
C GLN A 254 50.28 -25.60 -4.15
N GLY A 255 50.12 -26.84 -3.66
CA GLY A 255 50.82 -27.33 -2.48
C GLY A 255 50.31 -26.75 -1.15
N LEU A 256 49.07 -26.24 -1.12
CA LEU A 256 48.45 -25.71 0.09
C LEU A 256 47.95 -26.85 0.99
N GLU A 257 48.11 -26.68 2.30
CA GLU A 257 47.71 -27.68 3.30
C GLU A 257 46.18 -27.66 3.51
N LEU A 258 45.55 -28.83 3.35
CA LEU A 258 44.12 -29.04 3.59
C LEU A 258 43.85 -29.42 5.05
N SER A 259 42.71 -28.95 5.58
CA SER A 259 42.19 -29.39 6.88
C SER A 259 41.83 -30.88 6.88
N ILE A 260 41.68 -31.46 8.07
CA ILE A 260 41.32 -32.88 8.25
C ILE A 260 40.02 -33.19 7.50
N VAL A 261 39.01 -32.34 7.63
CA VAL A 261 37.71 -32.53 6.99
C VAL A 261 37.78 -32.39 5.47
N GLU A 262 38.54 -31.42 4.95
CA GLU A 262 38.75 -31.28 3.50
C GLU A 262 39.45 -32.50 2.88
N LYS A 263 40.42 -33.10 3.58
CA LYS A 263 41.11 -34.33 3.16
C LYS A 263 40.15 -35.52 3.07
N GLU A 264 39.29 -35.70 4.06
CA GLU A 264 38.28 -36.76 4.07
C GLU A 264 37.27 -36.59 2.92
N LEU A 265 36.84 -35.34 2.66
CA LEU A 265 35.86 -35.05 1.61
C LEU A 265 36.45 -35.13 0.20
N ALA A 266 37.74 -34.83 0.03
CA ALA A 266 38.43 -35.05 -1.24
C ALA A 266 38.44 -36.53 -1.66
N GLN A 267 38.26 -37.45 -0.71
CA GLN A 267 38.20 -38.91 -0.95
C GLN A 267 36.79 -39.42 -1.28
N LYS A 268 35.72 -38.69 -0.94
CA LYS A 268 34.34 -39.09 -1.27
C LYS A 268 34.03 -38.87 -2.76
N SER A 269 33.39 -39.87 -3.40
CA SER A 269 32.93 -39.80 -4.80
C SER A 269 31.74 -38.86 -4.94
N HIS A 270 31.76 -37.97 -5.95
CA HIS A 270 30.66 -37.04 -6.22
C HIS A 270 30.27 -37.10 -7.71
N PRO A 271 28.99 -37.27 -8.05
CA PRO A 271 28.55 -37.58 -9.43
C PRO A 271 28.99 -36.52 -10.45
N PHE A 272 28.91 -35.22 -10.13
CA PHE A 272 29.36 -34.14 -11.01
C PHE A 272 30.87 -34.05 -11.15
N ARG A 273 31.61 -34.32 -10.06
CA ARG A 273 33.07 -34.38 -10.06
C ARG A 273 33.55 -35.52 -10.94
N ASP A 274 32.95 -36.70 -10.78
CA ASP A 274 33.26 -37.90 -11.56
C ASP A 274 32.87 -37.73 -13.03
N LEU A 275 31.73 -37.08 -13.31
CA LEU A 275 31.31 -36.73 -14.66
C LEU A 275 32.27 -35.73 -15.32
N TYR A 276 32.65 -34.67 -14.63
CA TYR A 276 33.65 -33.71 -15.13
C TYR A 276 34.99 -34.38 -15.41
N PHE A 277 35.56 -35.15 -14.46
CA PHE A 277 36.83 -35.83 -14.71
C PHE A 277 36.71 -36.92 -15.79
N ARG A 278 35.52 -37.49 -16.03
CA ARG A 278 35.27 -38.37 -17.18
C ARG A 278 35.26 -37.59 -18.49
N LEU A 279 34.55 -36.46 -18.56
CA LEU A 279 34.48 -35.55 -19.72
C LEU A 279 35.83 -34.93 -20.04
N ASP A 280 36.55 -34.46 -19.03
CA ASP A 280 37.88 -33.88 -19.14
C ASP A 280 38.90 -34.93 -19.62
N ARG A 281 38.89 -36.15 -19.06
CA ARG A 281 39.68 -37.26 -19.60
C ARG A 281 39.29 -37.58 -21.05
N TRP A 282 38.00 -37.52 -21.40
CA TRP A 282 37.54 -37.77 -22.76
C TRP A 282 37.97 -36.67 -23.75
N LEU A 283 37.89 -35.39 -23.36
CA LEU A 283 38.34 -34.23 -24.15
C LEU A 283 39.87 -34.24 -24.34
N ARG A 284 40.63 -34.54 -23.27
CA ARG A 284 42.10 -34.65 -23.33
C ARG A 284 42.56 -35.83 -24.19
N ARG A 285 41.84 -36.96 -24.16
CA ARG A 285 42.08 -38.10 -25.09
C ARG A 285 41.87 -37.72 -26.56
N ARG A 286 41.01 -36.74 -26.84
CA ARG A 286 40.75 -36.24 -28.20
C ARG A 286 41.76 -35.20 -28.68
N THR A 287 42.50 -34.57 -27.76
CA THR A 287 43.38 -33.42 -28.04
C THR A 287 44.89 -33.70 -27.85
N ARG A 288 45.29 -34.85 -27.29
CA ARG A 288 46.71 -35.23 -27.14
C ARG A 288 47.07 -36.54 -27.85
N ARG A 289 48.19 -36.53 -28.59
CA ARG A 289 48.93 -37.72 -29.04
C ARG A 289 49.52 -38.47 -27.82
N SER A 290 49.71 -39.78 -28.01
CA SER A 290 49.67 -40.85 -27.00
C SER A 290 50.86 -40.99 -26.04
N SER A 291 51.48 -39.92 -25.53
CA SER A 291 52.75 -40.06 -24.78
C SER A 291 52.87 -39.33 -23.44
N ASP A 292 51.78 -39.15 -22.69
CA ASP A 292 51.89 -38.72 -21.28
C ASP A 292 50.92 -39.55 -20.44
N VAL A 293 51.42 -40.65 -19.88
CA VAL A 293 50.74 -41.45 -18.87
C VAL A 293 51.51 -41.26 -17.58
N ASP A 294 50.95 -40.46 -16.68
CA ASP A 294 51.16 -40.65 -15.25
C ASP A 294 49.77 -40.69 -14.61
N ARG A 295 49.39 -41.86 -14.08
CA ARG A 295 47.99 -42.21 -13.80
C ARG A 295 47.53 -41.87 -12.38
N ASP A 296 48.43 -41.44 -11.49
CA ASP A 296 48.11 -41.29 -10.06
C ASP A 296 48.44 -39.91 -9.45
N SER A 297 48.88 -38.93 -10.23
CA SER A 297 49.04 -37.55 -9.72
C SER A 297 47.73 -36.76 -9.85
N LEU A 298 47.12 -36.41 -8.71
CA LEU A 298 45.94 -35.51 -8.62
C LEU A 298 46.27 -34.05 -9.00
N VAL A 299 47.47 -33.77 -9.51
CA VAL A 299 47.97 -32.44 -9.85
C VAL A 299 48.50 -32.44 -11.30
N PRO A 300 47.85 -31.71 -12.24
CA PRO A 300 48.36 -31.59 -13.59
C PRO A 300 49.60 -30.69 -13.61
N GLN A 301 50.77 -31.24 -13.95
CA GLN A 301 51.94 -30.44 -14.29
C GLN A 301 51.92 -30.05 -15.77
N GLN A 302 51.43 -28.85 -16.10
CA GLN A 302 51.95 -28.08 -17.24
C GLN A 302 51.56 -26.60 -17.18
N PRO A 303 52.46 -25.66 -17.53
CA PRO A 303 52.17 -24.24 -17.51
C PRO A 303 51.40 -23.86 -18.78
N GLN A 304 50.08 -23.67 -18.68
CA GLN A 304 49.32 -23.04 -19.76
C GLN A 304 49.84 -21.61 -20.01
N LYS A 305 49.99 -21.20 -21.28
CA LYS A 305 50.28 -19.82 -21.72
C LYS A 305 49.05 -19.27 -22.43
N GLY A 306 48.68 -18.01 -22.16
CA GLY A 306 47.53 -17.33 -22.77
C GLY A 306 46.64 -16.59 -21.77
N VAL A 307 45.62 -15.87 -22.24
CA VAL A 307 44.69 -15.08 -21.40
C VAL A 307 43.97 -15.95 -20.37
N LEU A 308 43.55 -17.16 -20.74
CA LEU A 308 42.97 -18.13 -19.79
C LEU A 308 43.94 -18.55 -18.68
N ALA A 309 45.24 -18.67 -19.00
CA ALA A 309 46.27 -19.01 -18.02
C ALA A 309 46.64 -17.83 -17.09
N PHE A 310 46.48 -16.59 -17.58
CA PHE A 310 46.59 -15.39 -16.75
C PHE A 310 45.41 -15.27 -15.78
N LEU A 311 44.17 -15.48 -16.27
CA LEU A 311 42.95 -15.48 -15.47
C LEU A 311 42.94 -16.58 -14.39
N SER A 312 43.67 -17.68 -14.60
CA SER A 312 43.84 -18.78 -13.64
C SER A 312 45.03 -18.62 -12.69
N ARG A 313 45.93 -17.64 -12.91
CA ARG A 313 47.13 -17.41 -12.07
C ARG A 313 47.03 -16.18 -11.18
N SER A 314 46.26 -15.18 -11.59
CA SER A 314 46.06 -13.96 -10.81
C SER A 314 45.07 -14.22 -9.67
N HIS A 315 45.50 -13.99 -8.43
CA HIS A 315 44.71 -14.20 -7.22
C HIS A 315 44.96 -13.05 -6.21
N ASN A 316 43.94 -12.81 -5.39
CA ASN A 316 44.03 -12.31 -4.01
C ASN A 316 43.91 -10.79 -3.74
N ILE A 317 42.85 -10.43 -2.99
CA ILE A 317 42.68 -9.14 -2.28
C ILE A 317 42.36 -9.32 -0.79
N SER A 318 42.51 -10.54 -0.25
CA SER A 318 42.13 -10.93 1.12
C SER A 318 42.90 -10.18 2.21
N HIS A 319 42.29 -10.14 3.39
CA HIS A 319 42.92 -9.61 4.60
C HIS A 319 44.19 -10.41 4.94
N GLY A 320 45.36 -9.77 4.88
CA GLY A 320 46.66 -10.40 5.14
C GLY A 320 47.30 -11.13 3.95
N LYS A 321 46.69 -11.10 2.75
CA LYS A 321 47.17 -11.80 1.55
C LYS A 321 47.38 -13.31 1.77
N ASP A 322 46.49 -13.95 2.51
CA ASP A 322 46.56 -15.41 2.74
C ASP A 322 46.44 -16.15 1.39
N PRO A 323 47.42 -16.99 1.02
CA PRO A 323 47.40 -17.74 -0.24
C PRO A 323 46.24 -18.75 -0.31
N ASN A 324 45.73 -19.22 0.83
CA ASN A 324 44.54 -20.09 0.87
C ASN A 324 43.29 -19.31 0.46
N MET A 325 43.20 -18.01 0.76
CA MET A 325 42.02 -17.18 0.45
C MET A 325 42.00 -16.62 -1.00
N GLY A 326 42.81 -17.19 -1.90
CA GLY A 326 42.89 -16.77 -3.29
C GLY A 326 41.65 -17.16 -4.11
N VAL A 327 41.03 -16.19 -4.77
CA VAL A 327 39.96 -16.42 -5.76
C VAL A 327 40.49 -16.16 -7.16
N GLN A 328 40.15 -17.05 -8.11
CA GLN A 328 40.54 -16.92 -9.51
C GLN A 328 39.77 -15.79 -10.20
N ILE A 329 40.49 -14.95 -10.96
CA ILE A 329 39.85 -13.86 -11.72
C ILE A 329 38.85 -14.40 -12.74
N GLY A 330 39.13 -15.53 -13.40
CA GLY A 330 38.18 -16.14 -14.35
C GLY A 330 36.84 -16.48 -13.69
N PHE A 331 36.88 -17.03 -12.47
CA PHE A 331 35.69 -17.32 -11.68
C PHE A 331 34.94 -16.05 -11.29
N ILE A 332 35.65 -15.00 -10.87
CA ILE A 332 35.07 -13.70 -10.53
C ILE A 332 34.40 -13.05 -11.75
N VAL A 333 35.07 -13.01 -12.90
CA VAL A 333 34.55 -12.37 -14.12
C VAL A 333 33.24 -13.02 -14.56
N PHE A 334 33.21 -14.35 -14.66
CA PHE A 334 31.99 -15.06 -15.06
C PHE A 334 30.85 -14.85 -14.05
N THR A 335 31.13 -14.99 -12.76
CA THR A 335 30.14 -14.77 -11.69
C THR A 335 29.62 -13.34 -11.71
N SER A 336 30.50 -12.35 -11.93
CA SER A 336 30.14 -10.93 -12.00
C SER A 336 29.20 -10.66 -13.17
N VAL A 337 29.48 -11.21 -14.36
CA VAL A 337 28.62 -11.06 -15.54
C VAL A 337 27.23 -11.64 -15.28
N LEU A 338 27.15 -12.86 -14.71
CA LEU A 338 25.86 -13.47 -14.36
C LEU A 338 25.09 -12.63 -13.33
N CYS A 339 25.76 -12.11 -12.30
CA CYS A 339 25.13 -11.27 -11.28
C CYS A 339 24.69 -9.91 -11.84
N THR A 340 25.47 -9.29 -12.74
CA THR A 340 25.11 -8.02 -13.39
C THR A 340 23.87 -8.19 -14.28
N LEU A 341 23.82 -9.26 -15.08
CA LEU A 341 22.65 -9.57 -15.90
C LEU A 341 21.42 -9.86 -15.02
N TYR A 342 21.60 -10.63 -13.93
CA TYR A 342 20.55 -10.86 -12.95
C TYR A 342 20.00 -9.55 -12.38
N LEU A 343 20.89 -8.64 -11.96
CA LEU A 343 20.49 -7.35 -11.44
C LEU A 343 19.72 -6.52 -12.49
N ALA A 344 20.18 -6.49 -13.73
CA ALA A 344 19.52 -5.75 -14.81
C ALA A 344 18.09 -6.27 -15.07
N PHE A 345 17.92 -7.58 -15.23
CA PHE A 345 16.60 -8.18 -15.43
C PHE A 345 15.70 -8.05 -14.19
N ARG A 346 16.28 -8.12 -12.98
CA ARG A 346 15.50 -7.95 -11.75
C ARG A 346 15.05 -6.50 -11.55
N ILE A 347 15.90 -5.52 -11.88
CA ILE A 347 15.52 -4.11 -11.88
C ILE A 347 14.37 -3.89 -12.85
N PHE A 348 14.43 -4.47 -14.05
CA PHE A 348 13.31 -4.39 -15.00
C PHE A 348 12.02 -4.94 -14.41
N ILE A 349 12.03 -6.15 -13.82
CA ILE A 349 10.85 -6.73 -13.16
C ILE A 349 10.33 -5.81 -12.04
N PHE A 350 11.20 -5.23 -11.22
CA PHE A 350 10.77 -4.30 -10.17
C PHE A 350 10.25 -2.96 -10.68
N VAL A 351 10.78 -2.47 -11.79
CA VAL A 351 10.23 -1.28 -12.47
C VAL A 351 8.83 -1.59 -12.97
N GLU A 352 8.60 -2.76 -13.57
CA GLU A 352 7.26 -3.22 -13.96
C GLU A 352 6.34 -3.44 -12.76
N ASP A 353 6.84 -3.94 -11.62
CA ASP A 353 6.07 -4.03 -10.37
C ASP A 353 5.64 -2.64 -9.89
N PHE A 354 6.54 -1.66 -9.97
CA PHE A 354 6.29 -0.28 -9.54
C PHE A 354 5.41 0.50 -10.51
N ILE A 355 5.55 0.25 -11.82
CA ILE A 355 4.62 0.76 -12.83
C ILE A 355 3.26 0.09 -12.63
N GLY A 356 3.21 -1.21 -12.34
CA GLY A 356 2.00 -1.90 -11.93
C GLY A 356 1.31 -1.22 -10.74
N LEU A 357 2.06 -0.77 -9.73
CA LEU A 357 1.54 0.05 -8.62
C LEU A 357 0.97 1.42 -9.03
N ARG A 358 1.48 2.01 -10.12
CA ARG A 358 1.03 3.31 -10.65
C ARG A 358 -0.08 3.21 -11.71
N ALA A 359 -0.11 2.09 -12.43
CA ALA A 359 -1.08 1.74 -13.46
C ALA A 359 -2.28 1.00 -12.86
N LEU A 360 -2.14 0.46 -11.65
CA LEU A 360 -3.27 0.23 -10.76
C LEU A 360 -4.04 1.56 -10.71
N PRO A 361 -5.35 1.59 -10.99
CA PRO A 361 -6.14 2.79 -10.76
C PRO A 361 -5.83 3.26 -9.34
N PRO A 362 -5.64 4.58 -9.12
CA PRO A 362 -5.34 5.12 -7.79
C PRO A 362 -6.23 4.41 -6.78
N ILE A 363 -5.62 3.80 -5.76
CA ILE A 363 -6.28 2.92 -4.78
C ILE A 363 -7.75 3.33 -4.66
N LEU A 364 -8.61 2.50 -5.26
CA LEU A 364 -10.04 2.54 -5.01
C LEU A 364 -10.19 2.22 -3.53
N ILE A 365 -10.15 3.25 -2.68
CA ILE A 365 -11.07 3.34 -1.55
C ILE A 365 -12.43 3.09 -2.21
N ALA A 366 -12.94 1.87 -2.13
CA ALA A 366 -14.07 1.42 -2.95
C ALA A 366 -15.16 2.51 -3.05
N PRO A 367 -15.31 3.19 -4.21
CA PRO A 367 -16.61 3.65 -4.60
C PRO A 367 -17.46 2.39 -4.76
N CYS A 368 -18.72 2.51 -4.41
CA CYS A 368 -19.68 1.41 -4.46
C CYS A 368 -19.58 0.73 -5.82
N PRO A 369 -19.49 -0.61 -5.91
CA PRO A 369 -20.11 -1.24 -7.05
C PRO A 369 -21.61 -0.94 -6.91
N GLN A 370 -22.22 -0.46 -7.99
CA GLN A 370 -23.62 -0.02 -8.12
C GLN A 370 -23.94 1.43 -7.75
N HIS A 371 -23.31 2.37 -8.45
CA HIS A 371 -24.08 3.49 -9.04
C HIS A 371 -23.46 4.10 -10.31
N TYR A 372 -22.22 3.75 -10.65
CA TYR A 372 -21.55 4.23 -11.88
C TYR A 372 -21.93 3.49 -13.18
N SER A 373 -22.91 2.58 -13.16
CA SER A 373 -23.36 1.90 -14.39
C SER A 373 -24.48 2.62 -15.15
N ARG A 374 -24.90 3.83 -14.73
CA ARG A 374 -25.77 4.69 -15.57
C ARG A 374 -25.02 5.67 -16.48
N TYR A 375 -23.70 5.75 -16.35
CA TYR A 375 -22.86 6.63 -17.17
C TYR A 375 -21.74 5.85 -17.87
N GLN A 376 -22.12 4.81 -18.63
CA GLN A 376 -21.28 4.41 -19.76
C GLN A 376 -21.44 5.48 -20.85
N LEU A 377 -20.39 6.28 -21.06
CA LEU A 377 -20.20 6.98 -22.32
C LEU A 377 -20.10 5.93 -23.43
N PRO A 378 -20.82 6.08 -24.56
CA PRO A 378 -20.56 5.26 -25.73
C PRO A 378 -19.09 5.44 -26.12
N THR A 379 -18.35 4.35 -26.18
CA THR A 379 -17.07 4.29 -26.88
C THR A 379 -17.30 4.73 -28.31
N SER A 380 -16.37 5.56 -28.80
CA SER A 380 -16.27 6.07 -30.16
C SER A 380 -16.73 5.07 -31.22
N ASP A 381 -17.97 5.26 -31.67
CA ASP A 381 -18.42 4.95 -33.01
C ASP A 381 -19.63 5.84 -33.32
N ASP A 382 -19.64 6.37 -34.53
CA ASP A 382 -20.52 7.40 -35.04
C ASP A 382 -22.01 7.12 -34.83
N SER A 383 -22.70 8.05 -34.15
CA SER A 383 -24.08 8.40 -34.52
C SER A 383 -24.42 9.79 -33.99
N ALA A 384 -24.74 10.69 -34.92
CA ALA A 384 -25.22 12.04 -34.67
C ALA A 384 -26.32 12.09 -33.60
N MET A 385 -26.37 13.20 -32.85
CA MET A 385 -27.50 13.53 -31.96
C MET A 385 -28.82 13.23 -32.67
N SER A 386 -29.70 12.46 -32.01
CA SER A 386 -31.07 12.30 -32.49
C SER A 386 -31.69 13.68 -32.54
N SER A 387 -31.81 14.18 -33.75
CA SER A 387 -32.41 15.46 -34.05
C SER A 387 -33.88 15.37 -33.67
N ASP A 388 -34.26 16.05 -32.59
CA ASP A 388 -35.59 16.61 -32.53
C ASP A 388 -35.61 17.76 -33.53
N VAL A 389 -35.83 17.37 -34.79
CA VAL A 389 -35.88 18.21 -35.98
C VAL A 389 -37.07 19.14 -35.81
N SER A 390 -36.80 20.40 -35.44
CA SER A 390 -37.67 21.48 -35.90
C SER A 390 -36.96 22.81 -36.17
N THR A 391 -35.72 23.05 -35.71
CA THR A 391 -35.11 24.38 -35.89
C THR A 391 -33.64 24.44 -36.35
N GLY A 392 -32.89 23.34 -36.41
CA GLY A 392 -31.48 23.36 -36.88
C GLY A 392 -30.52 24.21 -36.04
N ARG A 393 -30.96 24.70 -34.87
CA ARG A 393 -30.23 25.59 -33.95
C ARG A 393 -29.68 24.76 -32.78
N ARG A 394 -28.44 25.05 -32.35
CA ARG A 394 -27.88 24.51 -31.10
C ARG A 394 -28.67 25.05 -29.90
N PRO A 395 -28.98 24.22 -28.87
CA PRO A 395 -29.71 24.72 -27.71
C PRO A 395 -28.92 25.82 -26.99
N ARG A 396 -29.61 26.90 -26.63
CA ARG A 396 -29.01 28.05 -25.98
C ARG A 396 -29.00 27.86 -24.47
N VAL A 397 -27.82 27.90 -23.88
CA VAL A 397 -27.58 27.68 -22.46
C VAL A 397 -27.04 28.96 -21.84
N VAL A 398 -27.67 29.45 -20.78
CA VAL A 398 -27.23 30.67 -20.09
C VAL A 398 -26.90 30.36 -18.64
N SER A 399 -25.69 30.73 -18.20
CA SER A 399 -25.34 30.73 -16.78
C SER A 399 -25.64 32.07 -16.14
N LEU A 400 -26.19 32.03 -14.92
CA LEU A 400 -26.30 33.19 -14.05
C LEU A 400 -24.94 33.47 -13.39
N GLY A 401 -24.22 34.44 -13.94
CA GLY A 401 -22.81 34.72 -13.61
C GLY A 401 -21.82 33.80 -14.34
N ARG A 402 -20.54 34.18 -14.35
CA ARG A 402 -19.46 33.47 -15.07
C ARG A 402 -18.91 32.28 -14.29
N PRO A 403 -18.94 31.02 -14.77
CA PRO A 403 -18.32 29.88 -14.08
C PRO A 403 -16.84 30.09 -13.81
N GLU A 404 -16.36 29.65 -12.66
CA GLU A 404 -14.96 29.87 -12.21
C GLU A 404 -14.18 28.57 -12.02
N PHE A 405 -14.85 27.44 -11.80
CA PHE A 405 -14.22 26.21 -11.29
C PHE A 405 -14.23 25.05 -12.30
N ILE A 406 -15.08 25.10 -13.31
CA ILE A 406 -15.21 24.03 -14.33
C ILE A 406 -14.08 24.04 -15.40
N GLY A 407 -13.37 25.16 -15.53
CA GLY A 407 -12.22 25.34 -16.42
C GLY A 407 -12.56 25.61 -17.90
N GLU A 408 -11.74 26.42 -18.57
CA GLU A 408 -11.98 26.87 -19.95
C GLU A 408 -12.04 25.73 -20.97
N LYS A 409 -11.22 24.68 -20.78
CA LYS A 409 -11.21 23.51 -21.66
C LYS A 409 -12.58 22.85 -21.74
N TYR A 410 -13.23 22.65 -20.59
CA TYR A 410 -14.54 22.01 -20.54
C TYR A 410 -15.61 22.91 -21.17
N ILE A 411 -15.57 24.22 -20.92
CA ILE A 411 -16.47 25.18 -21.55
C ILE A 411 -16.32 25.14 -23.08
N GLY A 412 -15.09 25.09 -23.59
CA GLY A 412 -14.83 24.97 -25.03
C GLY A 412 -15.32 23.66 -25.65
N GLU A 413 -15.31 22.55 -24.90
CA GLU A 413 -15.93 21.30 -25.33
C GLU A 413 -17.46 21.40 -25.32
N PHE A 414 -18.05 21.99 -24.28
CA PHE A 414 -19.49 22.20 -24.16
C PHE A 414 -20.05 23.10 -25.27
N GLN A 415 -19.32 24.16 -25.63
CA GLN A 415 -19.66 25.12 -26.68
C GLN A 415 -19.70 24.53 -28.10
N LYS A 416 -19.24 23.28 -28.30
CA LYS A 416 -19.40 22.60 -29.59
C LYS A 416 -20.86 22.24 -29.84
N ASP A 417 -21.53 21.72 -28.81
CA ASP A 417 -22.90 21.19 -28.89
C ASP A 417 -23.95 22.24 -28.48
N PHE A 418 -23.57 23.24 -27.68
CA PHE A 418 -24.47 24.25 -27.12
C PHE A 418 -24.05 25.67 -27.48
N ASP A 419 -25.03 26.56 -27.64
CA ASP A 419 -24.80 28.00 -27.72
C ASP A 419 -24.77 28.56 -26.31
N TYR A 420 -23.56 28.75 -25.76
CA TYR A 420 -23.36 29.07 -24.35
C TYR A 420 -23.06 30.55 -24.12
N ASP A 421 -23.91 31.19 -23.33
CA ASP A 421 -23.85 32.59 -22.94
C ASP A 421 -23.77 32.74 -21.42
N ILE A 422 -23.32 33.91 -20.98
CA ILE A 422 -23.25 34.26 -19.55
C ILE A 422 -24.11 35.50 -19.31
N LEU A 423 -25.06 35.40 -18.38
CA LEU A 423 -25.74 36.57 -17.84
C LEU A 423 -24.87 37.19 -16.75
N ASP A 424 -24.09 38.19 -17.12
CA ASP A 424 -23.13 38.87 -16.24
C ASP A 424 -23.83 39.90 -15.33
N VAL A 425 -24.26 39.42 -14.16
CA VAL A 425 -25.02 40.17 -13.16
C VAL A 425 -24.51 39.85 -11.75
N THR A 426 -24.58 40.83 -10.86
CA THR A 426 -24.07 40.69 -9.48
C THR A 426 -25.17 40.51 -8.44
N ASN A 427 -26.43 40.81 -8.76
CA ASN A 427 -27.55 40.76 -7.83
C ASN A 427 -28.90 40.48 -8.53
N HIS A 428 -29.94 40.21 -7.74
CA HIS A 428 -31.29 39.89 -8.22
C HIS A 428 -31.89 41.00 -9.10
N GLN A 429 -31.72 42.27 -8.71
CA GLN A 429 -32.29 43.41 -9.44
C GLN A 429 -31.66 43.53 -10.84
N GLU A 430 -30.33 43.44 -10.93
CA GLU A 430 -29.62 43.41 -12.20
C GLU A 430 -30.04 42.22 -13.08
N ALA A 431 -30.30 41.05 -12.48
CA ALA A 431 -30.80 39.88 -13.20
C ALA A 431 -32.17 40.18 -13.84
N LEU A 432 -33.09 40.81 -13.11
CA LEU A 432 -34.40 41.20 -13.62
C LEU A 432 -34.36 42.28 -14.70
N GLU A 433 -33.35 43.15 -14.67
CA GLU A 433 -33.17 44.20 -15.68
C GLU A 433 -32.49 43.69 -16.95
N LYS A 434 -31.42 42.91 -16.82
CA LYS A 434 -30.61 42.45 -17.97
C LYS A 434 -31.18 41.22 -18.67
N LEU A 435 -31.84 40.30 -17.96
CA LEU A 435 -32.38 39.08 -18.56
C LEU A 435 -33.41 39.39 -19.67
N PRO A 436 -34.40 40.30 -19.49
CA PRO A 436 -35.32 40.67 -20.57
C PRO A 436 -34.62 41.30 -21.79
N LEU A 437 -33.56 42.08 -21.57
CA LEU A 437 -32.76 42.67 -22.65
C LEU A 437 -32.03 41.58 -23.44
N MET A 438 -31.43 40.62 -22.76
CA MET A 438 -30.77 39.47 -23.37
C MET A 438 -31.76 38.60 -24.16
N LEU A 439 -32.96 38.37 -23.63
CA LEU A 439 -34.01 37.62 -24.33
C LEU A 439 -34.47 38.34 -25.61
N LYS A 440 -34.56 39.68 -25.60
CA LYS A 440 -34.87 40.48 -26.80
C LYS A 440 -33.74 40.46 -27.83
N GLN A 441 -32.48 40.49 -27.39
CA GLN A 441 -31.32 40.59 -28.26
C GLN A 441 -30.89 39.25 -28.88
N HIS A 442 -30.88 38.17 -28.08
CA HIS A 442 -30.34 36.87 -28.47
C HIS A 442 -31.42 35.76 -28.57
N GLY A 443 -32.68 36.09 -28.31
CA GLY A 443 -33.80 35.16 -28.36
C GLY A 443 -33.94 34.28 -27.10
N PRO A 444 -34.81 33.26 -27.15
CA PRO A 444 -35.16 32.44 -25.98
C PRO A 444 -33.99 31.58 -25.49
N ILE A 445 -34.04 31.20 -24.21
CA ILE A 445 -33.07 30.34 -23.52
C ILE A 445 -33.67 28.94 -23.38
N ASP A 446 -32.92 27.92 -23.80
CA ASP A 446 -33.34 26.51 -23.72
C ASP A 446 -32.94 25.86 -22.37
N ALA A 447 -31.85 26.32 -21.76
CA ALA A 447 -31.37 25.85 -20.46
C ALA A 447 -30.74 26.96 -19.63
N PHE A 448 -30.94 26.92 -18.32
CA PHE A 448 -30.45 27.93 -17.38
C PHE A 448 -29.63 27.31 -16.26
N ILE A 449 -28.45 27.86 -15.96
CA ILE A 449 -27.55 27.36 -14.92
C ILE A 449 -27.51 28.36 -13.77
N ILE A 450 -27.70 27.86 -12.55
CA ILE A 450 -27.53 28.61 -11.30
C ILE A 450 -26.21 28.16 -10.67
N ARG A 451 -25.28 29.10 -10.51
CA ARG A 451 -23.97 28.82 -9.91
C ARG A 451 -24.05 28.57 -8.40
N MET A 452 -23.01 27.93 -7.88
CA MET A 452 -22.81 27.70 -6.44
C MET A 452 -22.12 28.92 -5.80
N GLY A 453 -22.41 29.19 -4.52
CA GLY A 453 -21.86 30.35 -3.79
C GLY A 453 -22.72 31.62 -3.90
N ARG A 454 -22.54 32.59 -2.99
CA ARG A 454 -23.35 33.82 -2.95
C ARG A 454 -23.05 34.71 -4.15
N PRO A 455 -24.06 35.04 -4.96
CA PRO A 455 -24.61 36.40 -5.03
C PRO A 455 -26.12 36.45 -4.70
N PRO A 456 -26.69 37.60 -4.34
CA PRO A 456 -28.08 37.74 -3.90
C PRO A 456 -29.03 37.69 -5.09
N TYR A 457 -29.12 36.57 -5.80
CA TYR A 457 -30.05 36.35 -6.90
C TYR A 457 -31.44 35.92 -6.43
N ARG A 458 -31.56 35.58 -5.15
CA ARG A 458 -32.80 35.15 -4.51
C ARG A 458 -33.75 36.34 -4.31
N PRO A 459 -35.08 36.13 -4.36
CA PRO A 459 -35.76 34.87 -4.70
C PRO A 459 -35.75 34.57 -6.21
N PHE A 460 -35.83 33.31 -6.64
CA PHE A 460 -35.70 32.94 -8.06
C PHE A 460 -37.01 32.96 -8.86
N ASP A 461 -38.16 33.08 -8.20
CA ASP A 461 -39.50 32.99 -8.81
C ASP A 461 -39.71 33.98 -9.98
N LYS A 462 -39.27 35.23 -9.81
CA LYS A 462 -39.39 36.26 -10.85
C LYS A 462 -38.44 36.03 -12.02
N ILE A 463 -37.23 35.54 -11.75
CA ILE A 463 -36.25 35.20 -12.78
C ILE A 463 -36.79 34.04 -13.62
N PHE A 464 -37.33 33.00 -12.97
CA PHE A 464 -37.82 31.81 -13.66
C PHE A 464 -39.02 32.11 -14.56
N LYS A 465 -39.94 32.99 -14.14
CA LYS A 465 -41.07 33.43 -14.98
C LYS A 465 -40.64 34.04 -16.31
N LEU A 466 -39.46 34.65 -16.39
CA LEU A 466 -38.91 35.21 -17.64
C LEU A 466 -38.36 34.15 -18.59
N LEU A 467 -38.11 32.93 -18.10
CA LEU A 467 -37.56 31.82 -18.87
C LEU A 467 -38.65 30.95 -19.54
N ALA A 468 -39.88 31.00 -19.01
CA ALA A 468 -41.03 30.29 -19.57
C ALA A 468 -41.60 31.01 -20.82
N PRO A 469 -42.18 30.28 -21.79
CA PRO A 469 -42.36 28.82 -21.81
C PRO A 469 -41.21 28.05 -22.47
N HIS A 470 -40.10 28.72 -22.83
CA HIS A 470 -39.09 28.14 -23.72
C HIS A 470 -38.03 27.29 -22.99
N CYS A 471 -37.71 27.63 -21.75
CA CYS A 471 -36.68 26.93 -20.98
C CYS A 471 -37.12 25.50 -20.67
N LYS A 472 -36.27 24.52 -20.99
CA LYS A 472 -36.54 23.09 -20.75
C LYS A 472 -35.93 22.60 -19.45
N ILE A 473 -34.87 23.26 -18.96
CA ILE A 473 -34.12 22.85 -17.77
C ILE A 473 -33.49 24.01 -17.02
N ILE A 474 -33.62 23.97 -15.70
CA ILE A 474 -32.89 24.81 -14.74
C ILE A 474 -31.99 23.89 -13.92
N ALA A 475 -30.67 24.05 -14.04
CA ALA A 475 -29.68 23.24 -13.35
C ALA A 475 -28.94 24.06 -12.28
N SER A 476 -29.12 23.69 -11.01
CA SER A 476 -28.42 24.27 -9.89
C SER A 476 -27.13 23.52 -9.57
N ALA A 477 -26.04 24.28 -9.46
CA ALA A 477 -24.74 23.79 -8.99
C ALA A 477 -24.70 23.54 -7.47
N ALA A 478 -25.79 23.80 -6.75
CA ALA A 478 -25.94 23.51 -5.33
C ALA A 478 -26.83 22.29 -5.08
N ALA A 479 -26.68 21.64 -3.92
CA ALA A 479 -27.50 20.48 -3.54
C ALA A 479 -28.90 20.88 -3.04
N GLY A 480 -29.01 21.96 -2.26
CA GLY A 480 -30.30 22.43 -1.76
C GLY A 480 -31.07 23.21 -2.83
N TYR A 481 -32.40 23.09 -2.78
CA TYR A 481 -33.31 23.62 -3.79
C TYR A 481 -34.58 24.25 -3.17
N ASP A 482 -34.55 24.53 -1.87
CA ASP A 482 -35.66 25.07 -1.08
C ASP A 482 -36.19 26.41 -1.61
N ASP A 483 -35.35 27.17 -2.31
CA ASP A 483 -35.65 28.48 -2.90
C ASP A 483 -35.91 28.45 -4.42
N LEU A 484 -35.95 27.26 -5.04
CA LEU A 484 -36.00 27.08 -6.50
C LEU A 484 -37.38 26.71 -7.06
N ALA A 485 -38.46 27.01 -6.32
CA ALA A 485 -39.85 26.89 -6.80
C ALA A 485 -40.15 25.59 -7.59
N GLU A 486 -39.81 24.43 -7.01
CA GLU A 486 -39.92 23.10 -7.64
C GLU A 486 -41.33 22.83 -8.21
N GLU A 487 -42.38 23.12 -7.42
CA GLU A 487 -43.78 22.94 -7.81
C GLU A 487 -44.09 23.75 -9.10
N TRP A 488 -43.68 25.01 -9.15
CA TRP A 488 -43.87 25.87 -10.32
C TRP A 488 -43.09 25.39 -11.55
N CYS A 489 -41.85 24.93 -11.38
CA CYS A 489 -41.06 24.37 -12.49
C CYS A 489 -41.77 23.15 -13.10
N THR A 490 -42.36 22.31 -12.25
CA THR A 490 -43.14 21.14 -12.66
C THR A 490 -44.37 21.53 -13.47
N GLU A 491 -45.14 22.53 -13.00
CA GLU A 491 -46.33 23.06 -13.69
C GLU A 491 -45.99 23.67 -15.07
N GLN A 492 -44.82 24.27 -15.21
CA GLN A 492 -44.36 24.87 -16.47
C GLN A 492 -43.67 23.87 -17.42
N GLY A 493 -43.56 22.60 -17.05
CA GLY A 493 -42.88 21.59 -17.88
C GLY A 493 -41.35 21.70 -17.88
N ILE A 494 -40.77 22.36 -16.87
CA ILE A 494 -39.33 22.64 -16.77
C ILE A 494 -38.69 21.62 -15.82
N TRP A 495 -37.62 20.96 -16.28
CA TRP A 495 -36.79 20.12 -15.41
C TRP A 495 -36.00 20.99 -14.43
N LEU A 496 -36.10 20.73 -13.14
CA LEU A 496 -35.26 21.30 -12.10
C LEU A 496 -34.25 20.24 -11.65
N CYS A 497 -32.96 20.57 -11.70
CA CYS A 497 -31.88 19.67 -11.29
C CYS A 497 -31.00 20.36 -10.24
N ASN A 498 -30.44 19.57 -9.33
CA ASN A 498 -29.47 20.01 -8.33
C ASN A 498 -28.17 19.21 -8.45
N SER A 499 -27.16 19.56 -7.67
CA SER A 499 -25.88 18.84 -7.64
C SER A 499 -25.75 18.02 -6.35
N VAL A 500 -26.22 16.76 -6.38
CA VAL A 500 -26.40 15.93 -5.16
C VAL A 500 -25.06 15.43 -4.64
N ASP A 501 -24.19 14.99 -5.54
CA ASP A 501 -22.91 14.35 -5.17
C ASP A 501 -21.77 15.37 -5.00
N ALA A 502 -21.91 16.55 -5.60
CA ALA A 502 -20.88 17.60 -5.59
C ALA A 502 -20.40 17.99 -4.18
N VAL A 503 -21.34 18.20 -3.25
CA VAL A 503 -21.06 18.69 -1.89
C VAL A 503 -20.97 17.59 -0.84
N ALA A 504 -21.25 16.34 -1.21
CA ALA A 504 -21.46 15.24 -0.28
C ALA A 504 -20.28 15.03 0.69
N GLU A 505 -19.06 15.00 0.15
CA GLU A 505 -17.85 14.82 0.95
C GLU A 505 -17.54 16.03 1.84
N ALA A 506 -17.55 17.24 1.26
CA ALA A 506 -17.22 18.47 1.99
C ALA A 506 -18.20 18.74 3.14
N THR A 507 -19.50 18.56 2.89
CA THR A 507 -20.52 18.76 3.92
C THR A 507 -20.47 17.69 5.00
N ALA A 508 -20.11 16.44 4.65
CA ALA A 508 -19.88 15.39 5.63
C ALA A 508 -18.63 15.66 6.49
N ASP A 509 -17.55 16.21 5.91
CA ASP A 509 -16.37 16.64 6.67
C ASP A 509 -16.74 17.70 7.70
N MET A 510 -17.51 18.72 7.32
CA MET A 510 -17.95 19.76 8.24
C MET A 510 -18.89 19.22 9.33
N ALA A 511 -19.86 18.36 8.97
CA ALA A 511 -20.76 17.74 9.94
C ALA A 511 -19.99 16.90 10.98
N PHE A 512 -18.96 16.17 10.53
CA PHE A 512 -18.13 15.37 11.42
C PHE A 512 -17.17 16.23 12.25
N PHE A 513 -16.60 17.30 11.67
CA PHE A 513 -15.84 18.30 12.40
C PHE A 513 -16.67 18.92 13.53
N LEU A 514 -17.90 19.37 13.24
CA LEU A 514 -18.82 19.91 14.24
C LEU A 514 -19.18 18.87 15.30
N THR A 515 -19.37 17.61 14.91
CA THR A 515 -19.56 16.49 15.85
C THR A 515 -18.39 16.38 16.83
N LEU A 516 -17.14 16.38 16.33
CA LEU A 516 -15.97 16.35 17.20
C LEU A 516 -15.85 17.64 18.04
N ALA A 517 -16.15 18.81 17.47
CA ALA A 517 -16.07 20.08 18.15
C ALA A 517 -17.00 20.13 19.37
N VAL A 518 -18.25 19.69 19.20
CA VAL A 518 -19.22 19.64 20.30
C VAL A 518 -18.96 18.53 21.29
N ILE A 519 -18.40 17.38 20.88
CA ILE A 519 -18.03 16.33 21.84
C ILE A 519 -16.83 16.81 22.68
N ARG A 520 -15.80 17.35 22.03
CA ARG A 520 -14.48 17.64 22.61
C ARG A 520 -14.29 19.03 23.20
N ASP A 521 -15.27 19.92 23.05
CA ASP A 521 -15.23 21.33 23.50
C ASP A 521 -14.20 22.23 22.81
N THR A 522 -13.87 21.92 21.55
CA THR A 522 -12.70 22.54 20.91
C THR A 522 -12.87 24.05 20.72
N TYR A 523 -14.08 24.53 20.44
CA TYR A 523 -14.36 25.95 20.20
C TYR A 523 -14.22 26.81 21.47
N ARG A 524 -14.64 26.30 22.65
CA ARG A 524 -14.39 26.98 23.94
C ARG A 524 -12.90 26.93 24.30
N GLY A 525 -12.24 25.80 24.04
CA GLY A 525 -10.80 25.67 24.23
C GLY A 525 -9.99 26.64 23.37
N GLU A 526 -10.36 26.78 22.08
CA GLU A 526 -9.76 27.75 21.17
C GLU A 526 -9.98 29.19 21.66
N ARG A 527 -11.23 29.55 21.97
CA ARG A 527 -11.56 30.89 22.49
C ARG A 527 -10.76 31.21 23.75
N CYS A 528 -10.71 30.27 24.69
CA CYS A 528 -9.96 30.40 25.94
C CYS A 528 -8.48 30.70 25.68
N LEU A 529 -7.85 29.95 24.77
CA LEU A 529 -6.45 30.16 24.40
C LEU A 529 -6.22 31.52 23.72
N ARG A 530 -7.14 31.96 22.85
CA ARG A 530 -7.08 33.27 22.20
C ARG A 530 -7.23 34.44 23.17
N GLU A 531 -7.98 34.24 24.25
CA GLU A 531 -8.13 35.21 25.34
C GLU A 531 -6.93 35.24 26.30
N GLY A 532 -5.87 34.47 26.02
CA GLY A 532 -4.65 34.41 26.84
C GLY A 532 -4.73 33.46 28.04
N ASN A 533 -5.81 32.69 28.16
CA ASN A 533 -5.99 31.70 29.21
C ASN A 533 -5.57 30.31 28.70
N TRP A 534 -4.79 29.55 29.47
CA TRP A 534 -4.28 28.26 28.98
C TRP A 534 -5.37 27.18 28.85
N ARG A 535 -6.03 26.81 29.96
CA ARG A 535 -7.15 25.83 29.97
C ARG A 535 -8.50 26.43 30.36
N GLY A 536 -8.52 27.54 31.09
CA GLY A 536 -9.74 28.21 31.57
C GLY A 536 -10.80 27.23 32.11
N PRO A 537 -12.09 27.36 31.73
CA PRO A 537 -13.19 26.54 32.24
C PRO A 537 -13.35 25.19 31.51
N VAL A 538 -12.40 24.78 30.66
CA VAL A 538 -12.50 23.53 29.91
C VAL A 538 -12.31 22.33 30.85
N VAL A 539 -13.33 21.47 30.90
CA VAL A 539 -13.34 20.23 31.69
C VAL A 539 -13.07 19.01 30.80
N PRO A 540 -12.75 17.83 31.38
CA PRO A 540 -12.63 16.60 30.60
C PRO A 540 -13.89 16.35 29.75
N SER A 541 -13.71 16.35 28.43
CA SER A 541 -14.78 16.09 27.46
C SER A 541 -15.05 14.60 27.30
N ARG A 542 -16.20 14.27 26.70
CA ARG A 542 -16.53 12.88 26.36
C ARG A 542 -15.72 12.41 25.16
N ASP A 543 -15.59 11.09 25.00
CA ASP A 543 -14.98 10.49 23.81
C ASP A 543 -16.06 10.08 22.80
N PRO A 544 -15.82 10.24 21.49
CA PRO A 544 -16.74 9.74 20.46
C PRO A 544 -16.79 8.20 20.42
N TRP A 545 -15.76 7.52 20.92
CA TRP A 545 -15.67 6.07 20.91
C TRP A 545 -16.89 5.42 21.58
N GLY A 546 -17.57 4.53 20.84
CA GLY A 546 -18.74 3.80 21.34
C GLY A 546 -20.05 4.59 21.38
N MET A 547 -20.02 5.91 21.13
CA MET A 547 -21.23 6.74 21.04
C MET A 547 -22.08 6.37 19.82
N THR A 548 -23.38 6.62 19.92
CA THR A 548 -24.34 6.45 18.83
C THR A 548 -24.55 7.77 18.09
N LEU A 549 -24.18 7.81 16.81
CA LEU A 549 -24.52 8.89 15.89
C LEU A 549 -25.85 8.56 15.20
N GLY A 550 -26.88 9.36 15.46
CA GLY A 550 -28.16 9.32 14.76
C GLY A 550 -28.19 10.28 13.59
N ILE A 551 -28.40 9.78 12.38
CA ILE A 551 -28.42 10.59 11.16
C ILE A 551 -29.87 10.73 10.67
N VAL A 552 -30.37 11.96 10.64
CA VAL A 552 -31.68 12.31 10.06
C VAL A 552 -31.47 12.59 8.58
N GLY A 553 -31.79 11.61 7.73
CA GLY A 553 -31.51 11.67 6.29
C GLY A 553 -30.16 11.06 5.89
N LEU A 554 -30.10 9.74 5.74
CA LEU A 554 -28.95 9.01 5.18
C LEU A 554 -28.93 9.05 3.64
N GLY A 555 -28.88 10.26 3.08
CA GLY A 555 -28.65 10.54 1.65
C GLY A 555 -27.16 10.55 1.29
N ALA A 556 -26.77 11.21 0.19
CA ALA A 556 -25.36 11.29 -0.24
C ALA A 556 -24.43 11.83 0.87
N ILE A 557 -24.79 12.96 1.48
CA ILE A 557 -24.05 13.55 2.61
C ILE A 557 -24.05 12.62 3.83
N GLY A 558 -25.22 12.12 4.25
CA GLY A 558 -25.34 11.25 5.42
C GLY A 558 -24.53 9.96 5.29
N LYS A 559 -24.48 9.38 4.09
CA LYS A 559 -23.62 8.23 3.75
C LYS A 559 -22.13 8.54 3.91
N CYS A 560 -21.67 9.70 3.43
CA CYS A 560 -20.29 10.15 3.62
C CYS A 560 -19.97 10.44 5.10
N LEU A 561 -20.94 10.96 5.87
CA LEU A 561 -20.81 11.17 7.32
C LEU A 561 -20.70 9.84 8.08
N ALA A 562 -21.54 8.86 7.74
CA ALA A 562 -21.51 7.51 8.32
C ALA A 562 -20.12 6.88 8.19
N LYS A 563 -19.50 6.93 7.01
CA LYS A 563 -18.12 6.40 6.80
C LYS A 563 -17.10 6.98 7.78
N ARG A 564 -17.18 8.29 8.07
CA ARG A 564 -16.28 8.97 9.01
C ARG A 564 -16.55 8.51 10.44
N ALA A 565 -17.82 8.40 10.81
CA ALA A 565 -18.22 7.94 12.13
C ALA A 565 -17.76 6.49 12.44
N VAL A 566 -17.79 5.59 11.45
CA VAL A 566 -17.25 4.22 11.58
C VAL A 566 -15.77 4.25 11.95
N ALA A 567 -14.97 5.09 11.30
CA ALA A 567 -13.53 5.20 11.58
C ALA A 567 -13.23 5.68 13.02
N PHE A 568 -14.19 6.33 13.67
CA PHE A 568 -14.10 6.76 15.07
C PHE A 568 -14.78 5.80 16.05
N ASN A 569 -15.11 4.58 15.59
CA ASN A 569 -15.78 3.53 16.37
C ASN A 569 -17.12 3.99 16.96
N MET A 570 -17.84 4.87 16.26
CA MET A 570 -19.21 5.24 16.60
C MET A 570 -20.19 4.20 16.05
N LYS A 571 -21.30 4.00 16.74
CA LYS A 571 -22.45 3.22 16.25
C LYS A 571 -23.33 4.13 15.41
N ILE A 572 -23.79 3.68 14.25
CA ILE A 572 -24.57 4.52 13.34
C ILE A 572 -26.00 4.04 13.30
N LYS A 573 -26.92 4.96 13.59
CA LYS A 573 -28.36 4.78 13.38
C LYS A 573 -28.85 5.86 12.46
N TYR A 574 -29.93 5.59 11.73
CA TYR A 574 -30.50 6.59 10.84
C TYR A 574 -32.00 6.47 10.69
N TYR A 575 -32.63 7.56 10.28
CA TYR A 575 -34.04 7.59 9.89
C TYR A 575 -34.18 8.24 8.52
N ASN A 576 -34.87 7.53 7.61
CA ASN A 576 -35.31 8.03 6.32
C ASN A 576 -36.80 7.69 6.14
N ARG A 577 -37.53 8.52 5.38
CA ARG A 577 -38.90 8.19 4.93
C ARG A 577 -38.96 6.84 4.19
N ARG A 578 -37.90 6.49 3.47
CA ARG A 578 -37.73 5.18 2.83
C ARG A 578 -36.44 4.56 3.33
N ARG A 579 -36.53 3.34 3.87
CA ARG A 579 -35.37 2.53 4.26
C ARG A 579 -34.45 2.34 3.05
N LEU A 580 -33.16 2.29 3.31
CA LEU A 580 -32.17 2.02 2.26
C LEU A 580 -32.20 0.54 1.91
N SER A 581 -31.48 0.15 0.85
CA SER A 581 -31.26 -1.26 0.58
C SER A 581 -30.44 -1.89 1.71
N ALA A 582 -30.60 -3.21 1.91
CA ALA A 582 -29.77 -3.94 2.88
C ALA A 582 -28.27 -3.81 2.57
N GLU A 583 -27.91 -3.76 1.28
CA GLU A 583 -26.54 -3.54 0.81
C GLU A 583 -25.99 -2.18 1.24
N ASP A 584 -26.77 -1.11 1.13
CA ASP A 584 -26.37 0.22 1.61
C ASP A 584 -26.21 0.21 3.15
N GLU A 585 -27.15 -0.39 3.90
CA GLU A 585 -27.05 -0.45 5.37
C GLU A 585 -25.80 -1.19 5.84
N GLU A 586 -25.49 -2.34 5.23
CA GLU A 586 -24.28 -3.10 5.51
C GLU A 586 -23.02 -2.29 5.16
N ARG A 587 -22.99 -1.69 3.96
CA ARG A 587 -21.85 -0.92 3.45
C ARG A 587 -21.51 0.30 4.31
N TYR A 588 -22.52 0.94 4.91
CA TYR A 588 -22.33 2.12 5.76
C TYR A 588 -22.40 1.79 7.26
N HIS A 589 -22.48 0.51 7.63
CA HIS A 589 -22.64 0.04 9.02
C HIS A 589 -23.76 0.78 9.77
N ALA A 590 -24.85 1.10 9.07
CA ALA A 590 -25.92 1.94 9.55
C ALA A 590 -27.18 1.11 9.84
N THR A 591 -27.75 1.27 11.04
CA THR A 591 -29.00 0.59 11.41
C THR A 591 -30.19 1.52 11.25
N HIS A 592 -31.20 1.09 10.48
CA HIS A 592 -32.43 1.87 10.30
C HIS A 592 -33.30 1.89 11.55
N CYS A 593 -33.78 3.08 11.91
CA CYS A 593 -34.83 3.28 12.92
C CYS A 593 -36.19 3.44 12.22
N PRO A 594 -37.22 2.67 12.59
CA PRO A 594 -38.58 2.80 12.08
C PRO A 594 -39.23 4.19 12.21
N SER A 595 -38.79 5.02 13.15
CA SER A 595 -39.32 6.37 13.37
C SER A 595 -38.23 7.36 13.78
N LEU A 596 -38.50 8.66 13.58
CA LEU A 596 -37.62 9.74 14.07
C LEU A 596 -37.46 9.67 15.59
N ASN A 597 -38.54 9.48 16.35
CA ASN A 597 -38.48 9.39 17.82
C ASN A 597 -37.57 8.26 18.29
N GLU A 598 -37.62 7.11 17.62
CA GLU A 598 -36.76 5.97 17.95
C GLU A 598 -35.28 6.27 17.69
N LEU A 599 -34.98 7.02 16.62
CA LEU A 599 -33.63 7.51 16.36
C LEU A 599 -33.17 8.45 17.48
N LEU A 600 -33.98 9.47 17.79
CA LEU A 600 -33.66 10.52 18.75
C LEU A 600 -33.40 9.93 20.15
N ALA A 601 -34.25 9.02 20.62
CA ALA A 601 -34.12 8.38 21.93
C ALA A 601 -32.84 7.53 22.09
N GLN A 602 -32.26 7.05 20.98
CA GLN A 602 -31.11 6.14 21.00
C GLN A 602 -29.78 6.84 20.67
N SER A 603 -29.82 8.10 20.25
CA SER A 603 -28.66 8.84 19.75
C SER A 603 -27.98 9.63 20.87
N ASP A 604 -26.64 9.55 20.91
CA ASP A 604 -25.81 10.43 21.76
C ASP A 604 -25.50 11.74 21.04
N VAL A 605 -25.38 11.66 19.71
CA VAL A 605 -25.26 12.80 18.79
C VAL A 605 -26.32 12.65 17.70
N VAL A 606 -27.08 13.69 17.40
CA VAL A 606 -27.99 13.73 16.25
C VAL A 606 -27.42 14.68 15.19
N SER A 607 -27.27 14.19 13.96
CA SER A 607 -26.87 15.01 12.80
C SER A 607 -28.01 15.11 11.80
N ILE A 608 -28.32 16.33 11.37
CA ILE A 608 -29.40 16.63 10.43
C ILE A 608 -28.82 16.79 9.02
N ASN A 609 -29.28 15.94 8.09
CA ASN A 609 -28.79 15.88 6.71
C ASN A 609 -29.93 15.72 5.69
N CYS A 610 -31.19 15.97 6.09
CA CYS A 610 -32.35 15.94 5.21
C CYS A 610 -32.59 17.31 4.53
N PRO A 611 -33.26 17.34 3.35
CA PRO A 611 -33.64 18.60 2.71
C PRO A 611 -34.66 19.38 3.56
N LEU A 612 -34.72 20.71 3.37
CA LEU A 612 -35.81 21.54 3.88
C LEU A 612 -37.00 21.46 2.94
N THR A 613 -38.13 21.08 3.50
CA THR A 613 -39.45 20.90 2.87
C THR A 613 -40.52 21.37 3.85
N LYS A 614 -41.77 21.48 3.41
CA LYS A 614 -42.91 21.79 4.28
C LYS A 614 -43.04 20.79 5.44
N GLU A 615 -42.68 19.52 5.21
CA GLU A 615 -42.75 18.45 6.20
C GLU A 615 -41.57 18.42 7.18
N THR A 616 -40.44 19.03 6.82
CA THR A 616 -39.23 19.03 7.65
C THR A 616 -38.98 20.36 8.35
N GLU A 617 -39.73 21.41 8.02
CA GLU A 617 -39.68 22.70 8.70
C GLU A 617 -40.09 22.53 10.17
N ASN A 618 -39.24 23.00 11.10
CA ASN A 618 -39.38 22.81 12.54
C ASN A 618 -39.60 21.34 12.97
N MET A 619 -39.11 20.38 12.17
CA MET A 619 -39.23 18.96 12.47
C MET A 619 -38.53 18.58 13.78
N ILE A 620 -37.47 19.29 14.16
CA ILE A 620 -36.85 19.15 15.48
C ILE A 620 -37.29 20.35 16.32
N SER A 621 -38.32 20.17 17.15
CA SER A 621 -38.82 21.17 18.09
C SER A 621 -38.86 20.60 19.52
N THR A 622 -39.62 21.23 20.43
CA THR A 622 -39.62 20.95 21.87
C THR A 622 -39.81 19.45 22.17
N LYS A 623 -40.78 18.81 21.53
CA LYS A 623 -41.09 17.38 21.73
C LYS A 623 -39.95 16.47 21.28
N GLU A 624 -39.31 16.78 20.17
CA GLU A 624 -38.19 16.01 19.64
C GLU A 624 -36.95 16.16 20.52
N PHE A 625 -36.68 17.38 21.02
CA PHE A 625 -35.63 17.60 22.02
C PHE A 625 -35.90 16.83 23.31
N GLU A 626 -37.14 16.80 23.80
CA GLU A 626 -37.53 16.02 24.99
C GLU A 626 -37.30 14.51 24.80
N THR A 627 -37.48 14.02 23.57
CA THR A 627 -37.29 12.60 23.20
C THR A 627 -35.81 12.19 23.16
N MET A 628 -34.90 13.13 22.91
CA MET A 628 -33.46 12.85 22.91
C MET A 628 -32.96 12.41 24.29
N LYS A 629 -31.76 11.80 24.35
CA LYS A 629 -31.12 11.51 25.65
C LYS A 629 -30.78 12.81 26.39
N ASP A 630 -30.77 12.74 27.72
CA ASP A 630 -30.30 13.84 28.55
C ASP A 630 -28.80 14.07 28.33
N GLY A 631 -28.44 15.32 28.01
CA GLY A 631 -27.08 15.70 27.66
C GLY A 631 -26.62 15.13 26.30
N ALA A 632 -27.54 15.03 25.34
CA ALA A 632 -27.21 14.72 23.95
C ALA A 632 -26.54 15.92 23.26
N PHE A 633 -25.97 15.66 22.07
CA PHE A 633 -25.43 16.68 21.17
C PHE A 633 -26.26 16.75 19.88
N ILE A 634 -26.31 17.92 19.25
CA ILE A 634 -26.98 18.10 17.96
C ILE A 634 -26.08 18.85 16.98
N VAL A 635 -26.07 18.40 15.72
CA VAL A 635 -25.33 19.02 14.62
C VAL A 635 -26.26 19.28 13.44
N ASN A 636 -26.24 20.49 12.89
CA ASN A 636 -27.00 20.85 11.72
C ASN A 636 -26.09 21.46 10.64
N THR A 637 -25.98 20.76 9.51
CA THR A 637 -25.32 21.22 8.28
C THR A 637 -26.26 21.17 7.07
N ALA A 638 -27.58 21.08 7.32
CA ALA A 638 -28.60 21.04 6.29
C ALA A 638 -29.20 22.43 6.05
N ARG A 639 -30.22 22.80 6.83
CA ARG A 639 -30.87 24.11 6.83
C ARG A 639 -31.31 24.49 8.23
N GLY A 640 -31.20 25.76 8.59
CA GLY A 640 -31.57 26.23 9.92
C GLY A 640 -33.04 26.01 10.26
N ALA A 641 -33.95 26.27 9.30
CA ALA A 641 -35.39 26.12 9.47
C ALA A 641 -35.90 24.69 9.73
N ILE A 642 -35.03 23.67 9.68
CA ILE A 642 -35.39 22.30 10.09
C ILE A 642 -35.51 22.18 11.62
N VAL A 643 -34.80 23.05 12.35
CA VAL A 643 -34.78 23.09 13.81
C VAL A 643 -35.52 24.33 14.28
N ASP A 644 -36.46 24.14 15.19
CA ASP A 644 -37.08 25.27 15.91
C ASP A 644 -36.00 25.92 16.80
N GLU A 645 -35.60 27.12 16.40
CA GLU A 645 -34.52 27.87 17.03
C GLU A 645 -34.80 28.16 18.51
N THR A 646 -36.06 28.48 18.86
CA THR A 646 -36.44 28.78 20.25
C THR A 646 -36.40 27.52 21.09
N ALA A 647 -36.89 26.40 20.55
CA ALA A 647 -36.83 25.11 21.22
C ALA A 647 -35.38 24.64 21.46
N LEU A 648 -34.48 24.86 20.49
CA LEU A 648 -33.06 24.55 20.63
C LEU A 648 -32.41 25.35 21.76
N ILE A 649 -32.65 26.67 21.81
CA ILE A 649 -32.12 27.55 22.86
C ILE A 649 -32.60 27.06 24.24
N ASN A 650 -33.90 26.77 24.38
CA ASN A 650 -34.44 26.25 25.63
C ASN A 650 -33.80 24.91 26.04
N ALA A 651 -33.60 24.00 25.07
CA ALA A 651 -32.97 22.70 25.31
C ALA A 651 -31.48 22.80 25.69
N LEU A 652 -30.77 23.82 25.18
CA LEU A 652 -29.39 24.13 25.57
C LEU A 652 -29.34 24.73 26.99
N GLU A 653 -30.27 25.64 27.30
CA GLU A 653 -30.31 26.31 28.61
C GLU A 653 -30.70 25.36 29.74
N ASN A 654 -31.68 24.47 29.52
CA ASN A 654 -32.10 23.49 30.52
C ASN A 654 -31.18 22.25 30.60
N GLY A 655 -30.16 22.15 29.75
CA GLY A 655 -29.17 21.07 29.75
C GLY A 655 -29.62 19.77 29.08
N LYS A 656 -30.81 19.73 28.48
CA LYS A 656 -31.27 18.59 27.67
C LYS A 656 -30.30 18.32 26.53
N ILE A 657 -29.86 19.37 25.85
CA ILE A 657 -28.75 19.36 24.90
C ILE A 657 -27.53 19.96 25.58
N THR A 658 -26.43 19.22 25.61
CA THR A 658 -25.19 19.72 26.20
C THR A 658 -24.60 20.83 25.34
N ARG A 659 -24.41 20.56 24.03
CA ARG A 659 -23.84 21.49 23.05
C ARG A 659 -24.41 21.25 21.66
N ALA A 660 -24.46 22.30 20.84
CA ALA A 660 -24.89 22.24 19.44
C ALA A 660 -23.77 22.67 18.47
N GLY A 661 -23.73 22.07 17.29
CA GLY A 661 -22.80 22.39 16.21
C GLY A 661 -23.57 22.84 14.99
N LEU A 662 -23.51 24.12 14.64
CA LEU A 662 -24.37 24.73 13.63
C LEU A 662 -23.53 25.36 12.53
N ASP A 663 -23.69 24.87 11.30
CA ASP A 663 -23.23 25.58 10.09
C ASP A 663 -24.34 26.44 9.48
N VAL A 664 -25.60 26.24 9.91
CA VAL A 664 -26.80 26.85 9.35
C VAL A 664 -27.74 27.38 10.43
N PHE A 665 -28.51 28.43 10.12
CA PHE A 665 -29.37 29.19 11.03
C PHE A 665 -30.69 29.60 10.37
N LEU A 666 -31.72 29.94 11.16
CA LEU A 666 -33.05 30.23 10.63
C LEU A 666 -33.06 31.46 9.70
N ASN A 667 -32.42 32.54 10.12
CA ASN A 667 -32.44 33.85 9.44
C ASN A 667 -31.09 34.22 8.81
N GLU A 668 -30.36 33.28 8.23
CA GLU A 668 -29.05 33.56 7.62
C GLU A 668 -29.11 34.71 6.58
N PRO A 669 -28.16 35.67 6.60
CA PRO A 669 -26.94 35.73 7.42
C PRO A 669 -27.13 36.38 8.81
N ASP A 670 -28.34 36.83 9.15
CA ASP A 670 -28.66 37.52 10.39
C ASP A 670 -28.88 36.52 11.54
N LEU A 671 -27.79 36.24 12.25
CA LEU A 671 -27.76 35.30 13.37
C LEU A 671 -28.49 35.84 14.61
N ASN A 672 -29.24 34.98 15.30
CA ASN A 672 -29.80 35.27 16.63
C ASN A 672 -28.68 35.61 17.64
N GLU A 673 -28.89 36.68 18.43
CA GLU A 673 -27.92 37.16 19.43
C GLU A 673 -27.48 36.09 20.44
N TYR A 674 -28.37 35.14 20.77
CA TYR A 674 -28.01 34.03 21.65
C TYR A 674 -26.80 33.25 21.11
N PHE A 675 -26.79 32.90 19.82
CA PHE A 675 -25.70 32.11 19.24
C PHE A 675 -24.40 32.89 19.08
N LYS A 676 -24.46 34.23 19.02
CA LYS A 676 -23.26 35.08 18.98
C LYS A 676 -22.48 35.05 20.30
N THR A 677 -23.18 34.86 21.41
CA THR A 677 -22.62 35.01 22.76
C THR A 677 -22.52 33.69 23.52
N SER A 678 -23.36 32.70 23.18
CA SER A 678 -23.42 31.41 23.86
C SER A 678 -22.11 30.65 23.75
N ASP A 679 -21.68 30.07 24.87
CA ASP A 679 -20.56 29.15 24.91
C ASP A 679 -21.00 27.69 24.70
N LYS A 680 -22.29 27.43 24.45
CA LYS A 680 -22.83 26.08 24.23
C LYS A 680 -22.93 25.68 22.76
N VAL A 681 -22.52 26.56 21.84
CA VAL A 681 -22.70 26.35 20.41
C VAL A 681 -21.40 26.58 19.64
N ALA A 682 -20.98 25.57 18.87
CA ALA A 682 -19.95 25.72 17.85
C ALA A 682 -20.62 26.21 16.56
N ILE A 683 -20.32 27.44 16.13
CA ILE A 683 -20.94 28.06 14.97
C ILE A 683 -19.98 28.15 13.77
N GLN A 684 -20.50 27.96 12.56
CA GLN A 684 -19.80 28.14 11.29
C GLN A 684 -20.71 28.92 10.32
N PRO A 685 -20.18 29.80 9.45
CA PRO A 685 -20.99 30.71 8.64
C PRO A 685 -21.44 30.08 7.30
N HIS A 686 -22.07 28.91 7.34
CA HIS A 686 -22.56 28.15 6.17
C HIS A 686 -21.46 27.84 5.16
N ILE A 687 -20.38 27.22 5.64
CA ILE A 687 -19.19 26.92 4.84
C ILE A 687 -18.99 25.42 4.59
N ALA A 688 -19.93 24.55 4.99
CA ALA A 688 -19.80 23.11 4.83
C ALA A 688 -19.56 22.67 3.38
N GLY A 689 -20.19 23.32 2.41
CA GLY A 689 -19.99 23.07 0.98
C GLY A 689 -18.94 23.97 0.31
N LEU A 690 -18.30 24.87 1.07
CA LEU A 690 -17.44 25.93 0.52
C LEU A 690 -16.00 25.45 0.31
N THR A 691 -15.83 24.49 -0.61
CA THR A 691 -14.51 23.97 -1.01
C THR A 691 -14.31 24.05 -2.52
N ASP A 692 -13.05 24.16 -2.94
CA ASP A 692 -12.64 24.22 -4.35
C ASP A 692 -13.19 23.03 -5.16
N LEU A 693 -13.06 21.82 -4.64
CA LEU A 693 -13.53 20.60 -5.30
C LEU A 693 -15.05 20.51 -5.33
N ALA A 694 -15.75 20.93 -4.28
CA ALA A 694 -17.22 20.93 -4.26
C ALA A 694 -17.78 21.91 -5.30
N PHE A 695 -17.19 23.11 -5.40
CA PHE A 695 -17.57 24.09 -6.41
C PHE A 695 -17.29 23.60 -7.84
N GLN A 696 -16.12 23.01 -8.07
CA GLN A 696 -15.78 22.41 -9.37
C GLN A 696 -16.77 21.29 -9.76
N ARG A 697 -17.11 20.40 -8.81
CA ARG A 697 -18.06 19.31 -9.05
C ARG A 697 -19.47 19.84 -9.27
N GLY A 698 -19.91 20.82 -8.50
CA GLY A 698 -21.25 21.40 -8.61
C GLY A 698 -21.45 22.10 -9.95
N GLU A 699 -20.48 22.92 -10.37
CA GLU A 699 -20.52 23.50 -11.72
C GLU A 699 -20.53 22.38 -12.77
N ARG A 700 -19.66 21.37 -12.67
CA ARG A 700 -19.64 20.25 -13.63
C ARG A 700 -20.96 19.50 -13.73
N GLU A 701 -21.55 19.14 -12.59
CA GLU A 701 -22.79 18.37 -12.52
C GLU A 701 -23.97 19.16 -13.10
N ALA A 702 -24.02 20.48 -12.90
CA ALA A 702 -25.03 21.34 -13.53
C ALA A 702 -24.95 21.32 -15.06
N PHE A 703 -23.75 21.38 -15.64
CA PHE A 703 -23.56 21.29 -17.09
C PHE A 703 -23.87 19.88 -17.63
N GLU A 704 -23.49 18.82 -16.91
CA GLU A 704 -23.79 17.44 -17.33
C GLU A 704 -25.28 17.12 -17.26
N ASN A 705 -26.05 17.72 -16.34
CA ASN A 705 -27.51 17.63 -16.33
C ASN A 705 -28.13 18.11 -17.64
N ILE A 706 -27.66 19.25 -18.14
CA ILE A 706 -28.12 19.84 -19.41
C ILE A 706 -27.74 18.93 -20.57
N LYS A 707 -26.47 18.50 -20.65
CA LYS A 707 -26.02 17.56 -21.69
C LYS A 707 -26.87 16.30 -21.72
N ALA A 708 -27.13 15.71 -20.56
CA ALA A 708 -27.92 14.49 -20.44
C ALA A 708 -29.36 14.69 -20.94
N LEU A 709 -30.01 15.79 -20.57
CA LEU A 709 -31.37 16.09 -21.05
C LEU A 709 -31.42 16.20 -22.57
N PHE A 710 -30.55 17.01 -23.19
CA PHE A 710 -30.59 17.21 -24.64
C PHE A 710 -30.09 16.00 -25.45
N LYS A 711 -29.32 15.10 -24.83
CA LYS A 711 -28.85 13.86 -25.47
C LYS A 711 -29.81 12.69 -25.31
N THR A 712 -30.45 12.56 -24.14
CA THR A 712 -31.18 11.34 -23.75
C THR A 712 -32.65 11.59 -23.39
N GLY A 713 -33.07 12.85 -23.30
CA GLY A 713 -34.40 13.24 -22.83
C GLY A 713 -34.57 13.21 -21.32
N MET A 714 -33.51 12.92 -20.55
CA MET A 714 -33.54 12.86 -19.08
C MET A 714 -32.28 13.49 -18.47
N PRO A 715 -32.39 14.36 -17.45
CA PRO A 715 -31.23 14.90 -16.76
C PRO A 715 -30.60 13.86 -15.81
N VAL A 716 -29.44 14.20 -15.25
CA VAL A 716 -28.64 13.35 -14.36
C VAL A 716 -29.27 13.22 -12.98
N SER A 717 -29.59 14.37 -12.37
CA SER A 717 -30.06 14.52 -10.99
C SER A 717 -31.33 15.38 -10.95
N PRO A 718 -32.45 14.91 -11.52
CA PRO A 718 -33.72 15.62 -11.45
C PRO A 718 -34.23 15.69 -10.01
N VAL A 719 -34.71 16.88 -9.62
CA VAL A 719 -35.46 17.12 -8.38
C VAL A 719 -36.95 16.89 -8.61
N ASN A 720 -37.46 17.29 -9.78
CA ASN A 720 -38.86 17.13 -10.16
C ASN A 720 -39.03 16.18 -11.36
N CYS A 721 -40.28 15.91 -11.76
CA CYS A 721 -40.62 15.13 -12.95
C CYS A 721 -41.79 15.80 -13.69
N PRO A 722 -41.53 16.79 -14.57
CA PRO A 722 -42.59 17.43 -15.35
C PRO A 722 -43.30 16.41 -16.25
N SER A 723 -44.62 16.47 -16.30
CA SER A 723 -45.42 15.63 -17.20
C SER A 723 -45.07 15.96 -18.65
N LYS A 724 -44.75 14.93 -19.44
CA LYS A 724 -44.47 15.03 -20.87
C LYS A 724 -45.59 15.72 -21.66
#